data_AF-A0A0V0VSY6-F1
#
_entry.id   AF-A0A0V0VSY6-F1
#
_cell.length_a   1.000
_cell.length_b   1.000
_cell.length_c   1.000
_cell.angle_alpha   90.00
_cell.angle_beta   90.00
_cell.angle_gamma   90.00
#
_symmetry.space_group_name_H-M   'P 1'
#
loop_
_entity.id
_entity.type
_entity.pdbx_description
1 polymer ?
#
loop_
_entity_poly.entity_id
_entity_poly.type
_entity_poly.pdbx_seq_one_letter_code
_entity_poly.pdbx_strand_id
1 'polypeptide(L)'
;MFWRYFTRAFHACTLNKVPYIPIVVEQTGRGERAYDIFSRLLEERIICVMGPITDELSSLVIAQLLFLQSKSLTKPVHMYINSPGGSVTAGLGIYDTMQYIKPRILIATWCIGQACSMASLLLASGTEGYRNCLPNARVMIHQPSGQAVGQATDIMIQAEEIIKLKRQINKLYVKHTKKPYNVIEEAMERDLFMSPEDAAEFGLIDKIFKKKTIYLIVVFVMMTSEKCCSVARTNDTSTISKVSAARKKYFDDPFAVYFCKHIEKRTALINRGYYIRVHAIYKAVRVFIETSNFPVQIVNLGAGFDTLFFRLRKKYKEKITRFLDVDLPSVVKQKYAILNKYDSVFFPEADKNSPNGGGTIQKSDEIFPFSSQYALVACDLRNNDELIALLLTGCRLCSMIPTLFIAECVLNYLNVNESNRLLEMFPVIFNKCSIISYEQVLPRDTFGRFMCEHFANVGSPLLSIDQYPDASSGIDRLNSLGWENVTVYSLSSIYYCSLSEQERKRISELEEFDEYEMWHLKCSHYVIVVGSTVSFFLHKLKSVFGESSYMPAEVGQGFRMQVKAHVAHVAKQADEIKRVGLRCIPMGENVILIGGWGASASGKHKRLASVCYWNVREDVVSVVEKKVTNFDPSDGRDPAERMFHSVTAVEDGQFVLFGGRTSPYNPMMDSWLCEITETKMLKMEPVKIEKSKFRPVPRARYRHAACCIDNYFGRCVVFICGGIGLETADGKAKNPQSLKVMDDCWILDYQFQEWKQVANMPVSLHSHRCAYVASNGTVVVVGGLESLDDRFSSALYFFSTVSNCWTMKWRWSPSVDRYGFTAHLIGEEMLLLVGGVNRDHGECHDVALVSLNDGKAICLAIELEVKVERVATDGFMFVNHDSVLIQNGDGHILYILGGGGNCFSFGTLLNHHILRIDLPMLSF
;
A
#
# COMPACT_ATOMS: atom_id res chain seq x y z
N MET A 1 -58.82 -17.92 9.11
CA MET A 1 -58.20 -16.59 9.24
C MET A 1 -57.10 -16.53 10.34
N PHE A 2 -56.57 -17.66 10.82
CA PHE A 2 -55.56 -17.69 11.90
C PHE A 2 -54.25 -18.43 11.55
N TRP A 3 -54.09 -18.92 10.31
CA TRP A 3 -52.90 -19.69 9.88
C TRP A 3 -52.07 -19.00 8.79
N ARG A 4 -52.41 -17.76 8.42
CA ARG A 4 -51.74 -16.96 7.37
C ARG A 4 -50.73 -15.93 7.88
N TYR A 5 -50.60 -15.78 9.21
CA TYR A 5 -49.70 -14.80 9.84
C TYR A 5 -48.37 -15.41 10.35
N PHE A 6 -48.22 -16.74 10.40
CA PHE A 6 -47.07 -17.38 11.04
C PHE A 6 -45.88 -17.72 10.13
N THR A 7 -45.96 -17.45 8.82
CA THR A 7 -44.86 -17.75 7.86
C THR A 7 -44.17 -16.52 7.26
N ARG A 8 -44.51 -15.30 7.70
CA ARG A 8 -43.83 -14.06 7.26
C ARG A 8 -42.66 -13.60 8.16
N ALA A 9 -42.37 -14.30 9.24
CA ALA A 9 -41.43 -13.83 10.28
C ALA A 9 -40.10 -14.62 10.37
N PHE A 10 -39.65 -15.27 9.30
CA PHE A 10 -38.33 -15.93 9.28
C PHE A 10 -37.31 -15.35 8.29
N HIS A 11 -37.63 -14.29 7.54
CA HIS A 11 -36.68 -13.58 6.65
C HIS A 11 -36.85 -12.06 6.74
N ALA A 12 -36.99 -11.52 7.96
CA ALA A 12 -37.04 -10.08 8.18
C ALA A 12 -36.20 -9.71 9.41
N CYS A 13 -34.89 -9.91 9.32
CA CYS A 13 -33.89 -9.02 9.92
C CYS A 13 -32.52 -9.36 9.34
N THR A 14 -31.98 -8.47 8.52
CA THR A 14 -30.60 -7.98 8.59
C THR A 14 -30.47 -6.85 7.59
N LEU A 15 -29.78 -5.80 8.00
CA LEU A 15 -29.39 -4.64 7.21
C LEU A 15 -29.13 -5.02 5.75
N ASN A 16 -29.63 -4.23 4.79
CA ASN A 16 -29.17 -4.24 3.40
C ASN A 16 -27.67 -3.83 3.37
N LYS A 17 -26.79 -4.75 3.79
CA LYS A 17 -25.40 -4.74 3.36
C LYS A 17 -25.46 -5.13 1.90
N VAL A 18 -25.36 -4.12 1.03
CA VAL A 18 -25.03 -4.36 -0.38
C VAL A 18 -23.76 -5.20 -0.35
N PRO A 19 -23.76 -6.44 -0.87
CA PRO A 19 -22.53 -7.23 -0.94
C PRO A 19 -21.49 -6.39 -1.70
N TYR A 20 -20.28 -6.28 -1.15
CA TYR A 20 -19.19 -5.56 -1.83
C TYR A 20 -19.02 -6.16 -3.23
N ILE A 21 -19.38 -5.39 -4.25
CA ILE A 21 -19.25 -5.78 -5.64
C ILE A 21 -17.76 -5.65 -5.98
N PRO A 22 -17.04 -6.76 -6.27
CA PRO A 22 -15.62 -6.72 -6.55
C PRO A 22 -15.31 -5.81 -7.74
N ILE A 23 -14.22 -5.04 -7.63
CA ILE A 23 -13.70 -4.21 -8.72
C ILE A 23 -12.60 -4.98 -9.44
N VAL A 24 -12.73 -5.12 -10.75
CA VAL A 24 -11.72 -5.67 -11.65
C VAL A 24 -10.93 -4.51 -12.27
N VAL A 25 -9.63 -4.48 -12.00
CA VAL A 25 -8.70 -3.51 -12.62
C VAL A 25 -8.03 -4.16 -13.83
N GLU A 26 -8.30 -3.61 -15.02
CA GLU A 26 -7.71 -4.09 -16.27
C GLU A 26 -6.67 -3.07 -16.78
N GLN A 27 -5.45 -3.55 -17.03
CA GLN A 27 -4.38 -2.75 -17.64
C GLN A 27 -4.53 -2.78 -19.15
N THR A 28 -4.91 -1.64 -19.73
CA THR A 28 -4.90 -1.43 -21.18
C THR A 28 -3.62 -0.70 -21.58
N GLY A 29 -3.21 -0.76 -22.85
CA GLY A 29 -2.01 -0.06 -23.34
C GLY A 29 -2.01 1.47 -23.21
N ARG A 30 -3.07 2.07 -22.62
CA ARG A 30 -3.22 3.51 -22.32
C ARG A 30 -3.44 3.82 -20.83
N GLY A 31 -3.35 2.82 -19.94
CA GLY A 31 -3.52 2.99 -18.50
C GLY A 31 -4.42 1.94 -17.85
N GLU A 32 -4.63 2.10 -16.54
CA GLU A 32 -5.50 1.24 -15.72
C GLU A 32 -6.95 1.73 -15.76
N ARG A 33 -7.89 0.81 -15.97
CA ARG A 33 -9.33 1.06 -15.83
C ARG A 33 -9.91 0.07 -14.82
N ALA A 34 -10.60 0.60 -13.83
CA ALA A 34 -11.34 -0.15 -12.83
C ALA A 34 -12.80 -0.28 -13.28
N TYR A 35 -13.31 -1.50 -13.33
CA TYR A 35 -14.71 -1.82 -13.59
C TYR A 35 -15.25 -2.62 -12.40
N ASP A 36 -16.51 -2.47 -12.03
CA ASP A 36 -17.12 -3.51 -11.19
C ASP A 36 -17.26 -4.82 -11.99
N ILE A 37 -17.35 -5.96 -11.29
CA ILE A 37 -17.39 -7.27 -11.93
C ILE A 37 -18.53 -7.42 -12.94
N PHE A 38 -19.70 -6.79 -12.70
CA PHE A 38 -20.83 -6.86 -13.63
C PHE A 38 -20.58 -6.00 -14.87
N SER A 39 -19.97 -4.82 -14.72
CA SER A 39 -19.52 -4.01 -15.85
C SER A 39 -18.45 -4.73 -16.69
N ARG A 40 -17.52 -5.46 -16.07
CA ARG A 40 -16.52 -6.25 -16.83
C ARG A 40 -17.14 -7.43 -17.56
N LEU A 41 -18.14 -8.09 -16.96
CA LEU A 41 -18.94 -9.14 -17.62
C LEU A 41 -19.76 -8.57 -18.79
N LEU A 42 -20.25 -7.35 -18.68
CA LEU A 42 -20.98 -6.69 -19.77
C LEU A 42 -20.07 -6.43 -20.99
N GLU A 43 -18.77 -6.13 -20.80
CA GLU A 43 -17.80 -6.07 -21.92
C GLU A 43 -17.66 -7.41 -22.65
N GLU A 44 -17.78 -8.55 -21.94
CA GLU A 44 -17.88 -9.89 -22.54
C GLU A 44 -19.29 -10.25 -23.03
N ARG A 45 -20.22 -9.27 -23.05
CA ARG A 45 -21.62 -9.41 -23.48
C ARG A 45 -22.44 -10.36 -22.60
N ILE A 46 -22.11 -10.41 -21.32
CA ILE A 46 -22.82 -11.19 -20.31
C ILE A 46 -23.73 -10.27 -19.48
N ILE A 47 -25.02 -10.59 -19.42
CA ILE A 47 -26.02 -9.91 -18.60
C ILE A 47 -26.49 -10.86 -17.49
N CYS A 48 -26.48 -10.38 -16.24
CA CYS A 48 -26.90 -11.15 -15.08
C CYS A 48 -28.27 -10.68 -14.57
N VAL A 49 -29.30 -11.51 -14.72
CA VAL A 49 -30.65 -11.29 -14.18
C VAL A 49 -30.80 -12.08 -12.89
N MET A 50 -30.44 -11.43 -11.78
CA MET A 50 -30.36 -12.04 -10.45
C MET A 50 -31.37 -11.39 -9.51
N GLY A 51 -32.21 -12.21 -8.84
CA GLY A 51 -33.25 -11.71 -7.93
C GLY A 51 -34.56 -11.35 -8.62
N PRO A 52 -35.52 -10.72 -7.91
CA PRO A 52 -36.85 -10.41 -8.45
C PRO A 52 -36.81 -9.44 -9.63
N ILE A 53 -37.71 -9.62 -10.60
CA ILE A 53 -37.85 -8.70 -11.74
C ILE A 53 -38.67 -7.48 -11.32
N THR A 54 -37.98 -6.37 -11.08
CA THR A 54 -38.58 -5.05 -10.80
C THR A 54 -38.42 -4.11 -12.00
N ASP A 55 -39.08 -2.95 -11.96
CA ASP A 55 -38.96 -1.93 -13.01
C ASP A 55 -37.53 -1.38 -13.10
N GLU A 56 -36.81 -1.29 -11.98
CA GLU A 56 -35.40 -0.87 -11.95
C GLU A 56 -34.49 -1.91 -12.60
N LEU A 57 -34.63 -3.20 -12.26
CA LEU A 57 -33.86 -4.27 -12.89
C LEU A 57 -34.15 -4.33 -14.39
N SER A 58 -35.41 -4.21 -14.78
CA SER A 58 -35.83 -4.18 -16.18
C SER A 58 -35.18 -3.03 -16.94
N SER A 59 -35.24 -1.82 -16.40
CA SER A 59 -34.61 -0.64 -17.01
C SER A 59 -33.10 -0.84 -17.24
N LEU A 60 -32.39 -1.44 -16.29
CA LEU A 60 -30.98 -1.77 -16.42
C LEU A 60 -30.71 -2.81 -17.51
N VAL A 61 -31.46 -3.91 -17.53
CA VAL A 61 -31.28 -4.99 -18.53
C VAL A 61 -31.61 -4.48 -19.94
N ILE A 62 -32.65 -3.66 -20.10
CA ILE A 62 -33.01 -3.04 -21.38
C ILE A 62 -31.87 -2.14 -21.87
N ALA A 63 -31.35 -1.26 -21.00
CA ALA A 63 -30.22 -0.39 -21.34
C ALA A 63 -28.97 -1.20 -21.73
N GLN A 64 -28.68 -2.29 -21.00
CA GLN A 64 -27.56 -3.20 -21.31
C GLN A 64 -27.73 -3.87 -22.68
N LEU A 65 -28.92 -4.40 -23.00
CA LEU A 65 -29.19 -5.02 -24.30
C LEU A 65 -29.01 -4.04 -25.47
N LEU A 66 -29.56 -2.82 -25.34
CA LEU A 66 -29.42 -1.76 -26.34
C LEU A 66 -27.97 -1.30 -26.50
N PHE A 67 -27.23 -1.19 -25.38
CA PHE A 67 -25.81 -0.88 -25.39
C PHE A 67 -25.00 -1.95 -26.13
N LEU A 68 -25.19 -3.24 -25.79
CA LEU A 68 -24.49 -4.35 -26.44
C LEU A 68 -24.79 -4.45 -27.93
N GLN A 69 -26.02 -4.13 -28.35
CA GLN A 69 -26.37 -4.00 -29.76
C GLN A 69 -25.53 -2.91 -30.45
N SER A 70 -25.36 -1.74 -29.84
CA SER A 70 -24.57 -0.65 -30.45
C SER A 70 -23.08 -1.01 -30.61
N LYS A 71 -22.55 -1.86 -29.74
CA LYS A 71 -21.14 -2.33 -29.79
C LYS A 71 -20.87 -3.38 -30.88
N SER A 72 -21.81 -4.30 -31.10
CA SER A 72 -21.66 -5.33 -32.13
C SER A 72 -23.01 -5.94 -32.49
N LEU A 73 -23.24 -6.06 -33.80
CA LEU A 73 -24.47 -6.60 -34.37
C LEU A 73 -24.41 -8.11 -34.69
N THR A 74 -23.29 -8.77 -34.42
CA THR A 74 -23.05 -10.17 -34.81
C THR A 74 -22.62 -11.08 -33.66
N LYS A 75 -22.06 -10.52 -32.58
CA LYS A 75 -21.61 -11.31 -31.43
C LYS A 75 -22.81 -11.70 -30.53
N PRO A 76 -22.85 -12.93 -30.00
CA PRO A 76 -23.92 -13.37 -29.12
C PRO A 76 -23.95 -12.57 -27.81
N VAL A 77 -25.11 -12.52 -27.16
CA VAL A 77 -25.32 -11.98 -25.81
C VAL A 77 -25.72 -13.15 -24.91
N HIS A 78 -25.11 -13.25 -23.74
CA HIS A 78 -25.37 -14.33 -22.79
C HIS A 78 -26.15 -13.78 -21.59
N MET A 79 -27.39 -14.22 -21.40
CA MET A 79 -28.23 -13.84 -20.27
C MET A 79 -28.27 -14.95 -19.23
N TYR A 80 -27.68 -14.72 -18.07
CA TYR A 80 -27.68 -15.64 -16.94
C TYR A 80 -28.83 -15.28 -16.00
N ILE A 81 -29.72 -16.24 -15.73
CA ILE A 81 -30.97 -16.04 -15.02
C ILE A 81 -30.96 -16.87 -13.73
N ASN A 82 -31.11 -16.17 -12.60
CA ASN A 82 -31.43 -16.74 -11.31
C ASN A 82 -32.47 -15.86 -10.61
N SER A 83 -33.73 -16.05 -10.97
CA SER A 83 -34.82 -15.15 -10.59
C SER A 83 -36.10 -15.91 -10.25
N PRO A 84 -36.78 -15.56 -9.14
CA PRO A 84 -38.11 -16.06 -8.82
C PRO A 84 -39.21 -15.43 -9.70
N GLY A 85 -38.86 -14.56 -10.65
CA GLY A 85 -39.80 -13.75 -11.42
C GLY A 85 -40.09 -12.40 -10.76
N GLY A 86 -41.19 -11.75 -11.15
CA GLY A 86 -41.55 -10.44 -10.61
C GLY A 86 -42.67 -9.77 -11.41
N SER A 87 -42.58 -8.45 -11.60
CA SER A 87 -43.56 -7.66 -12.34
C SER A 87 -43.70 -8.15 -13.78
N VAL A 88 -44.96 -8.37 -14.20
CA VAL A 88 -45.30 -8.83 -15.55
C VAL A 88 -44.90 -7.79 -16.59
N THR A 89 -45.22 -6.52 -16.36
CA THR A 89 -44.91 -5.42 -17.28
C THR A 89 -43.40 -5.21 -17.39
N ALA A 90 -42.68 -5.26 -16.27
CA ALA A 90 -41.22 -5.19 -16.25
C ALA A 90 -40.57 -6.32 -17.07
N GLY A 91 -41.05 -7.56 -16.90
CA GLY A 91 -40.56 -8.71 -17.66
C GLY A 91 -40.90 -8.64 -19.15
N LEU A 92 -42.09 -8.13 -19.51
CA LEU A 92 -42.48 -7.90 -20.90
C LEU A 92 -41.61 -6.84 -21.58
N GLY A 93 -41.18 -5.78 -20.87
CA GLY A 93 -40.23 -4.80 -21.39
C GLY A 93 -38.86 -5.40 -21.75
N ILE A 94 -38.33 -6.30 -20.91
CA ILE A 94 -37.11 -7.05 -21.21
C ILE A 94 -37.35 -7.95 -22.42
N TYR A 95 -38.47 -8.69 -22.43
CA TYR A 95 -38.84 -9.60 -23.51
C TYR A 95 -38.90 -8.87 -24.86
N ASP A 96 -39.64 -7.77 -24.95
CA ASP A 96 -39.78 -7.02 -26.19
C ASP A 96 -38.44 -6.45 -26.65
N THR A 97 -37.58 -6.02 -25.72
CA THR A 97 -36.22 -5.59 -26.05
C THR A 97 -35.37 -6.74 -26.60
N MET A 98 -35.46 -7.94 -26.01
CA MET A 98 -34.80 -9.14 -26.53
C MET A 98 -35.28 -9.48 -27.95
N GLN A 99 -36.55 -9.26 -28.27
CA GLN A 99 -37.09 -9.48 -29.62
C GLN A 99 -36.78 -8.31 -30.58
N TYR A 100 -36.60 -7.09 -30.06
CA TYR A 100 -36.36 -5.87 -30.82
C TYR A 100 -34.92 -5.75 -31.33
N ILE A 101 -33.93 -6.17 -30.53
CA ILE A 101 -32.54 -6.11 -30.98
C ILE A 101 -32.33 -6.92 -32.26
N LYS A 102 -31.45 -6.47 -33.14
CA LYS A 102 -31.35 -6.96 -34.53
C LYS A 102 -31.34 -8.50 -34.58
N PRO A 103 -32.09 -9.15 -35.51
CA PRO A 103 -32.23 -10.62 -35.58
C PRO A 103 -30.92 -11.41 -35.71
N ARG A 104 -29.82 -10.75 -36.09
CA ARG A 104 -28.49 -11.35 -36.22
C ARG A 104 -27.74 -11.46 -34.88
N ILE A 105 -28.21 -10.82 -33.82
CA ILE A 105 -27.65 -10.94 -32.47
C ILE A 105 -28.33 -12.13 -31.80
N LEU A 106 -27.55 -13.18 -31.56
CA LEU A 106 -28.00 -14.37 -30.86
C LEU A 106 -28.08 -14.10 -29.35
N ILE A 107 -29.19 -14.45 -28.70
CA ILE A 107 -29.34 -14.35 -27.25
C ILE A 107 -29.35 -15.74 -26.64
N ALA A 108 -28.27 -16.12 -25.96
CA ALA A 108 -28.16 -17.37 -25.24
C ALA A 108 -28.63 -17.18 -23.79
N THR A 109 -29.67 -17.90 -23.37
CA THR A 109 -30.20 -17.84 -22.00
C THR A 109 -29.65 -19.00 -21.16
N TRP A 110 -29.37 -18.75 -19.88
CA TRP A 110 -28.75 -19.71 -18.95
C TRP A 110 -29.45 -19.69 -17.60
N CYS A 111 -30.17 -20.76 -17.25
CA CYS A 111 -30.71 -20.91 -15.91
C CYS A 111 -29.65 -21.50 -14.95
N ILE A 112 -29.23 -20.73 -13.95
CA ILE A 112 -28.14 -21.11 -13.02
C ILE A 112 -28.58 -21.29 -11.56
N GLY A 113 -29.88 -21.38 -11.33
CA GLY A 113 -30.46 -21.63 -10.01
C GLY A 113 -31.96 -21.80 -10.09
N GLN A 114 -32.67 -20.71 -10.39
CA GLN A 114 -34.10 -20.79 -10.73
C GLN A 114 -34.50 -19.79 -11.82
N ALA A 115 -35.48 -20.18 -12.62
CA ALA A 115 -36.21 -19.28 -13.51
C ALA A 115 -37.70 -19.54 -13.31
N CYS A 116 -38.36 -18.69 -12.53
CA CYS A 116 -39.77 -18.84 -12.20
C CYS A 116 -40.61 -17.69 -12.76
N SER A 117 -41.89 -17.93 -13.08
CA SER A 117 -42.81 -16.88 -13.53
C SER A 117 -42.24 -16.12 -14.74
N MET A 118 -42.24 -14.77 -14.75
CA MET A 118 -41.64 -13.99 -15.85
C MET A 118 -40.20 -14.37 -16.19
N ALA A 119 -39.41 -14.88 -15.24
CA ALA A 119 -38.06 -15.33 -15.53
C ALA A 119 -38.01 -16.62 -16.37
N SER A 120 -39.00 -17.52 -16.25
CA SER A 120 -39.08 -18.70 -17.14
C SER A 120 -39.52 -18.31 -18.54
N LEU A 121 -40.34 -17.26 -18.70
CA LEU A 121 -40.66 -16.71 -20.01
C LEU A 121 -39.41 -16.10 -20.67
N LEU A 122 -38.62 -15.33 -19.92
CA LEU A 122 -37.35 -14.78 -20.42
C LEU A 122 -36.36 -15.90 -20.80
N LEU A 123 -36.25 -16.95 -20.00
CA LEU A 123 -35.46 -18.13 -20.32
C LEU A 123 -35.89 -18.75 -21.65
N ALA A 124 -37.19 -19.00 -21.83
CA ALA A 124 -37.75 -19.61 -23.03
C ALA A 124 -37.65 -18.72 -24.28
N SER A 125 -37.54 -17.40 -24.09
CA SER A 125 -37.45 -16.40 -25.15
C SER A 125 -36.08 -16.20 -25.77
N GLY A 126 -35.05 -16.87 -25.26
CA GLY A 126 -33.72 -16.92 -25.89
C GLY A 126 -33.78 -17.50 -27.31
N THR A 127 -32.72 -17.30 -28.08
CA THR A 127 -32.62 -17.85 -29.43
C THR A 127 -32.70 -19.38 -29.40
N GLU A 128 -33.53 -19.96 -30.26
CA GLU A 128 -33.73 -21.41 -30.38
C GLU A 128 -32.39 -22.13 -30.63
N GLY A 129 -32.16 -23.23 -29.91
CA GLY A 129 -30.89 -23.98 -29.88
C GLY A 129 -29.86 -23.48 -28.86
N TYR A 130 -30.14 -22.35 -28.20
CA TYR A 130 -29.25 -21.67 -27.25
C TYR A 130 -29.94 -21.31 -25.92
N ARG A 131 -31.05 -21.97 -25.59
CA ARG A 131 -31.71 -21.86 -24.28
C ARG A 131 -31.18 -22.97 -23.37
N ASN A 132 -30.46 -22.61 -22.32
CA ASN A 132 -29.64 -23.55 -21.56
C ASN A 132 -30.05 -23.58 -20.08
N CYS A 133 -29.87 -24.74 -19.45
CA CYS A 133 -30.09 -24.94 -18.02
C CYS A 133 -28.96 -25.75 -17.39
N LEU A 134 -28.61 -25.41 -16.15
CA LEU A 134 -27.67 -26.21 -15.35
C LEU A 134 -28.39 -27.38 -14.64
N PRO A 135 -27.67 -28.47 -14.31
CA PRO A 135 -28.31 -29.72 -13.87
C PRO A 135 -29.09 -29.64 -12.55
N ASN A 136 -28.81 -28.64 -11.71
CA ASN A 136 -29.47 -28.47 -10.41
C ASN A 136 -30.43 -27.27 -10.39
N ALA A 137 -30.65 -26.62 -11.53
CA ALA A 137 -31.55 -25.48 -11.60
C ALA A 137 -33.01 -25.96 -11.70
N ARG A 138 -33.96 -25.08 -11.39
CA ARG A 138 -35.40 -25.36 -11.52
C ARG A 138 -36.10 -24.31 -12.35
N VAL A 139 -37.09 -24.72 -13.13
CA VAL A 139 -37.94 -23.81 -13.91
C VAL A 139 -39.37 -23.92 -13.38
N MET A 140 -40.06 -22.79 -13.22
CA MET A 140 -41.46 -22.81 -12.81
C MET A 140 -42.29 -21.88 -13.68
N ILE A 141 -43.46 -22.36 -14.10
CA ILE A 141 -44.49 -21.57 -14.79
C ILE A 141 -45.76 -21.55 -13.94
N HIS A 142 -46.48 -20.43 -14.00
CA HIS A 142 -47.77 -20.21 -13.35
C HIS A 142 -48.46 -19.01 -14.01
N GLN A 143 -49.75 -18.84 -13.78
CA GLN A 143 -50.52 -17.72 -14.29
C GLN A 143 -50.11 -16.40 -13.62
N PRO A 144 -50.27 -15.25 -14.31
CA PRO A 144 -50.07 -13.96 -13.66
C PRO A 144 -51.06 -13.78 -12.50
N SER A 145 -50.60 -13.16 -11.41
CA SER A 145 -51.45 -12.80 -10.28
C SER A 145 -51.67 -11.28 -10.27
N GLY A 146 -52.86 -10.85 -9.88
CA GLY A 146 -53.23 -9.44 -9.77
C GLY A 146 -54.28 -9.24 -8.66
N GLN A 147 -54.30 -8.04 -8.09
CA GLN A 147 -55.31 -7.63 -7.11
C GLN A 147 -56.14 -6.50 -7.73
N ALA A 148 -57.46 -6.54 -7.55
CA ALA A 148 -58.37 -5.50 -8.00
C ALA A 148 -59.11 -4.90 -6.80
N VAL A 149 -59.12 -3.56 -6.71
CA VAL A 149 -59.74 -2.82 -5.60
C VAL A 149 -60.30 -1.51 -6.16
N GLY A 150 -61.55 -1.17 -5.83
CA GLY A 150 -62.21 0.03 -6.35
C GLY A 150 -63.72 -0.15 -6.49
N GLN A 151 -64.37 0.72 -7.27
CA GLN A 151 -65.78 0.54 -7.60
C GLN A 151 -65.99 -0.72 -8.46
N ALA A 152 -67.22 -1.24 -8.54
CA ALA A 152 -67.51 -2.45 -9.31
C ALA A 152 -67.02 -2.37 -10.77
N THR A 153 -67.12 -1.19 -11.39
CA THR A 153 -66.60 -0.93 -12.74
C THR A 153 -65.07 -1.02 -12.80
N ASP A 154 -64.35 -0.45 -11.82
CA ASP A 154 -62.88 -0.51 -11.76
C ASP A 154 -62.39 -1.94 -11.55
N ILE A 155 -63.07 -2.70 -10.69
CA ILE A 155 -62.79 -4.12 -10.46
C ILE A 155 -63.01 -4.92 -11.75
N MET A 156 -64.09 -4.66 -12.49
CA MET A 156 -64.37 -5.31 -13.78
C MET A 156 -63.28 -5.00 -14.81
N ILE A 157 -62.88 -3.72 -14.95
CA ILE A 157 -61.81 -3.31 -15.87
C ILE A 157 -60.48 -3.96 -15.51
N GLN A 158 -60.12 -3.97 -14.22
CA GLN A 158 -58.88 -4.60 -13.74
C GLN A 158 -58.90 -6.12 -13.92
N ALA A 159 -60.05 -6.77 -13.70
CA ALA A 159 -60.20 -8.21 -13.94
C ALA A 159 -60.09 -8.57 -15.43
N GLU A 160 -60.70 -7.79 -16.32
CA GLU A 160 -60.54 -7.95 -17.77
C GLU A 160 -59.08 -7.79 -18.20
N GLU A 161 -58.36 -6.84 -17.61
CA GLU A 161 -56.94 -6.61 -17.91
C GLU A 161 -56.07 -7.79 -17.45
N ILE A 162 -56.32 -8.35 -16.27
CA ILE A 162 -55.62 -9.57 -15.80
C ILE A 162 -55.86 -10.75 -16.76
N ILE A 163 -57.10 -10.93 -17.24
CA ILE A 163 -57.44 -11.99 -18.21
C ILE A 163 -56.74 -11.74 -19.55
N LYS A 164 -56.66 -10.50 -20.03
CA LYS A 164 -55.93 -10.13 -21.24
C LYS A 164 -54.44 -10.45 -21.10
N LEU A 165 -53.81 -10.06 -19.99
CA LEU A 165 -52.41 -10.34 -19.70
C LEU A 165 -52.13 -11.85 -19.61
N LYS A 166 -53.01 -12.62 -18.95
CA LYS A 166 -52.94 -14.09 -18.91
C LYS A 166 -52.95 -14.67 -20.32
N ARG A 167 -53.91 -14.25 -21.17
CA ARG A 167 -53.99 -14.71 -22.56
C ARG A 167 -52.75 -14.35 -23.36
N GLN A 168 -52.19 -13.16 -23.16
CA GLN A 168 -50.98 -12.69 -23.84
C GLN A 168 -49.76 -13.53 -23.46
N ILE A 169 -49.52 -13.75 -22.16
CA ILE A 169 -48.40 -14.56 -21.68
C ILE A 169 -48.49 -15.99 -22.20
N ASN A 170 -49.67 -16.62 -22.13
CA ASN A 170 -49.88 -17.98 -22.66
C ASN A 170 -49.52 -18.06 -24.15
N LYS A 171 -49.90 -17.05 -24.96
CA LYS A 171 -49.51 -16.99 -26.38
C LYS A 171 -48.00 -16.88 -26.59
N LEU A 172 -47.28 -16.20 -25.70
CA LEU A 172 -45.81 -16.12 -25.77
C LEU A 172 -45.15 -17.47 -25.43
N TYR A 173 -45.65 -18.20 -24.43
CA TYR A 173 -45.19 -19.57 -24.19
C TYR A 173 -45.49 -20.50 -25.36
N VAL A 174 -46.69 -20.42 -25.97
CA VAL A 174 -47.02 -21.17 -27.21
C VAL A 174 -46.00 -20.86 -28.31
N LYS A 175 -45.66 -19.58 -28.53
CA LYS A 175 -44.67 -19.16 -29.54
C LYS A 175 -43.31 -19.84 -29.34
N HIS A 176 -42.82 -19.94 -28.10
CA HIS A 176 -41.46 -20.41 -27.80
C HIS A 176 -41.36 -21.92 -27.52
N THR A 177 -42.39 -22.53 -26.95
CA THR A 177 -42.44 -23.98 -26.65
C THR A 177 -42.98 -24.81 -27.81
N LYS A 178 -43.69 -24.16 -28.75
CA LYS A 178 -44.43 -24.80 -29.86
C LYS A 178 -45.55 -25.76 -29.40
N LYS A 179 -45.95 -25.73 -28.13
CA LYS A 179 -47.09 -26.53 -27.63
C LYS A 179 -48.43 -25.85 -27.95
N PRO A 180 -49.52 -26.62 -28.14
CA PRO A 180 -50.86 -26.07 -28.32
C PRO A 180 -51.31 -25.18 -27.15
N TYR A 181 -52.16 -24.18 -27.44
CA TYR A 181 -52.62 -23.20 -26.45
C TYR A 181 -53.30 -23.83 -25.23
N ASN A 182 -54.15 -24.83 -25.44
CA ASN A 182 -54.84 -25.53 -24.36
C ASN A 182 -53.87 -26.23 -23.39
N VAL A 183 -52.77 -26.79 -23.91
CA VAL A 183 -51.73 -27.44 -23.09
C VAL A 183 -50.98 -26.41 -22.23
N ILE A 184 -50.66 -25.25 -22.80
CA ILE A 184 -50.02 -24.16 -22.06
C ILE A 184 -50.97 -23.54 -21.03
N GLU A 185 -52.24 -23.33 -21.40
CA GLU A 185 -53.25 -22.76 -20.51
C GLU A 185 -53.48 -23.65 -19.28
N GLU A 186 -53.61 -24.97 -19.47
CA GLU A 186 -53.74 -25.93 -18.39
C GLU A 186 -52.47 -25.98 -17.51
N ALA A 187 -51.28 -26.04 -18.12
CA ALA A 187 -50.00 -26.10 -17.41
C ALA A 187 -49.69 -24.83 -16.60
N MET A 188 -50.23 -23.68 -17.00
CA MET A 188 -50.05 -22.41 -16.30
C MET A 188 -51.11 -22.15 -15.23
N GLU A 189 -52.18 -22.94 -15.13
CA GLU A 189 -53.28 -22.68 -14.19
C GLU A 189 -52.83 -22.78 -12.72
N ARG A 190 -51.81 -23.61 -12.44
CA ARG A 190 -51.18 -23.78 -11.12
C ARG A 190 -49.67 -23.69 -11.23
N ASP A 191 -49.01 -23.57 -10.08
CA ASP A 191 -47.55 -23.61 -10.00
C ASP A 191 -47.04 -24.97 -10.49
N LEU A 192 -46.39 -24.97 -11.66
CA LEU A 192 -45.76 -26.15 -12.24
C LEU A 192 -44.24 -26.00 -12.16
N PHE A 193 -43.62 -26.71 -11.21
CA PHE A 193 -42.17 -26.81 -11.08
C PHE A 193 -41.63 -27.95 -11.94
N MET A 194 -40.58 -27.67 -12.68
CA MET A 194 -39.92 -28.59 -13.60
C MET A 194 -38.44 -28.70 -13.26
N SER A 195 -37.92 -29.93 -13.30
CA SER A 195 -36.47 -30.17 -13.37
C SER A 195 -35.92 -29.67 -14.71
N PRO A 196 -34.59 -29.57 -14.90
CA PRO A 196 -34.02 -29.24 -16.20
C PRO A 196 -34.44 -30.23 -17.28
N GLU A 197 -34.51 -31.52 -16.96
CA GLU A 197 -35.00 -32.57 -17.85
C GLU A 197 -36.46 -32.32 -18.26
N ASP A 198 -37.36 -32.08 -17.31
CA ASP A 198 -38.77 -31.81 -17.61
C ASP A 198 -38.94 -30.51 -18.39
N ALA A 199 -38.14 -29.47 -18.08
CA ALA A 199 -38.19 -28.19 -18.77
C ALA A 199 -37.72 -28.29 -20.23
N ALA A 200 -36.78 -29.20 -20.52
CA ALA A 200 -36.34 -29.50 -21.89
C ALA A 200 -37.43 -30.24 -22.67
N GLU A 201 -38.07 -31.24 -22.07
CA GLU A 201 -39.20 -31.96 -22.66
C GLU A 201 -40.42 -31.04 -22.86
N PHE A 202 -40.62 -30.07 -21.95
CA PHE A 202 -41.65 -29.06 -22.09
C PHE A 202 -41.31 -28.00 -23.16
N GLY A 203 -40.06 -27.94 -23.65
CA GLY A 203 -39.62 -27.00 -24.67
C GLY A 203 -39.33 -25.58 -24.16
N LEU A 204 -39.09 -25.42 -22.85
CA LEU A 204 -38.65 -24.15 -22.23
C LEU A 204 -37.14 -23.93 -22.41
N ILE A 205 -36.38 -25.00 -22.58
CA ILE A 205 -34.93 -24.98 -22.81
C ILE A 205 -34.57 -25.99 -23.90
N ASP A 206 -33.39 -25.83 -24.50
CA ASP A 206 -32.86 -26.70 -25.56
C ASP A 206 -31.81 -27.68 -25.04
N LYS A 207 -30.96 -27.26 -24.07
CA LYS A 207 -29.78 -28.03 -23.63
C LYS A 207 -29.57 -27.99 -22.12
N ILE A 208 -29.23 -29.15 -21.57
CA ILE A 208 -28.80 -29.31 -20.17
C ILE A 208 -27.28 -29.56 -20.16
N PHE A 209 -26.51 -28.67 -19.55
CA PHE A 209 -25.05 -28.77 -19.55
C PHE A 209 -24.55 -29.57 -18.35
N LYS A 210 -24.19 -30.85 -18.57
CA LYS A 210 -23.54 -31.71 -17.57
C LYS A 210 -22.00 -31.57 -17.66
N LYS A 211 -21.34 -31.57 -16.50
CA LYS A 211 -19.92 -31.22 -16.24
C LYS A 211 -18.93 -32.00 -17.13
N LYS A 212 -18.67 -31.50 -18.36
CA LYS A 212 -17.48 -31.77 -19.21
C LYS A 212 -17.37 -30.90 -20.47
N THR A 213 -18.37 -30.06 -20.78
CA THR A 213 -18.36 -29.16 -21.96
C THR A 213 -18.66 -27.72 -21.56
N ILE A 214 -17.99 -27.22 -20.53
CA ILE A 214 -18.16 -25.85 -20.04
C ILE A 214 -16.79 -25.16 -20.06
N TYR A 215 -16.39 -24.68 -21.23
CA TYR A 215 -15.23 -23.79 -21.37
C TYR A 215 -15.57 -22.32 -21.05
N LEU A 216 -16.83 -22.00 -20.69
CA LEU A 216 -17.30 -20.62 -20.47
C LEU A 216 -17.92 -20.33 -19.08
N ILE A 217 -17.80 -21.23 -18.10
CA ILE A 217 -18.08 -20.91 -16.69
C ILE A 217 -16.75 -21.00 -15.93
N VAL A 218 -15.89 -20.02 -16.20
CA VAL A 218 -14.65 -19.76 -15.46
C VAL A 218 -14.92 -18.56 -14.55
N VAL A 219 -15.78 -18.75 -13.54
CA VAL A 219 -15.90 -17.77 -12.43
C VAL A 219 -16.18 -18.48 -11.10
N PHE A 220 -16.97 -19.57 -11.06
CA PHE A 220 -17.39 -20.14 -9.76
C PHE A 220 -16.55 -21.31 -9.23
N VAL A 221 -15.83 -22.05 -10.09
CA VAL A 221 -14.89 -23.12 -9.64
C VAL A 221 -13.47 -22.59 -9.43
N MET A 222 -13.23 -21.32 -9.77
CA MET A 222 -11.94 -20.70 -9.51
C MET A 222 -11.77 -20.27 -8.06
N MET A 223 -12.76 -20.24 -7.17
CA MET A 223 -12.55 -19.65 -5.83
C MET A 223 -11.63 -20.44 -4.89
N THR A 224 -11.34 -21.73 -5.15
CA THR A 224 -10.26 -22.45 -4.44
C THR A 224 -8.92 -22.41 -5.18
N SER A 225 -8.90 -22.08 -6.47
CA SER A 225 -7.67 -21.90 -7.28
C SER A 225 -7.25 -20.44 -7.50
N GLU A 226 -8.13 -19.46 -7.27
CA GLU A 226 -7.92 -18.02 -7.52
C GLU A 226 -7.03 -17.40 -6.47
N LYS A 227 -7.19 -17.78 -5.20
CA LYS A 227 -6.23 -17.39 -4.15
C LYS A 227 -4.81 -17.86 -4.49
N CYS A 228 -4.70 -19.04 -5.10
CA CYS A 228 -3.44 -19.60 -5.55
C CYS A 228 -2.88 -18.85 -6.77
N CYS A 229 -3.75 -18.49 -7.73
CA CYS A 229 -3.37 -17.72 -8.92
C CYS A 229 -3.02 -16.25 -8.64
N SER A 230 -3.67 -15.57 -7.69
CA SER A 230 -3.34 -14.20 -7.29
C SER A 230 -2.05 -14.14 -6.48
N VAL A 231 -1.83 -15.07 -5.55
CA VAL A 231 -0.55 -15.21 -4.84
C VAL A 231 0.57 -15.52 -5.84
N ALA A 232 0.34 -16.39 -6.82
CA ALA A 232 1.30 -16.66 -7.89
C ALA A 232 1.62 -15.42 -8.76
N ARG A 233 0.72 -14.42 -8.87
CA ARG A 233 0.98 -13.16 -9.60
C ARG A 233 1.91 -12.21 -8.82
N THR A 234 2.01 -12.34 -7.50
CA THR A 234 2.95 -11.52 -6.71
C THR A 234 4.40 -11.76 -7.15
N ASN A 235 4.71 -12.95 -7.65
CA ASN A 235 6.00 -13.30 -8.25
C ASN A 235 6.37 -12.39 -9.42
N ASP A 236 5.45 -12.12 -10.37
CA ASP A 236 5.71 -11.27 -11.53
C ASP A 236 6.11 -9.84 -11.07
N THR A 237 5.41 -9.28 -10.08
CA THR A 237 5.70 -7.93 -9.54
C THR A 237 7.05 -7.86 -8.81
N SER A 238 7.40 -8.91 -8.07
CA SER A 238 8.68 -9.04 -7.37
C SER A 238 9.84 -9.16 -8.35
N THR A 239 9.70 -10.00 -9.38
CA THR A 239 10.71 -10.15 -10.44
C THR A 239 10.97 -8.83 -11.17
N ILE A 240 9.93 -8.08 -11.54
CA ILE A 240 10.09 -6.77 -12.19
C ILE A 240 10.92 -5.83 -11.29
N SER A 241 10.65 -5.82 -9.99
CA SER A 241 11.35 -4.96 -9.04
C SER A 241 12.80 -5.38 -8.80
N LYS A 242 13.09 -6.70 -8.71
CA LYS A 242 14.46 -7.24 -8.68
C LYS A 242 15.24 -6.85 -9.95
N VAL A 243 14.62 -6.95 -11.13
CA VAL A 243 15.23 -6.57 -12.42
C VAL A 243 15.48 -5.07 -12.52
N SER A 244 14.54 -4.23 -12.06
CA SER A 244 14.72 -2.77 -12.01
C SER A 244 15.95 -2.40 -11.17
N ALA A 245 16.06 -2.96 -9.97
CA ALA A 245 17.19 -2.72 -9.07
C ALA A 245 18.52 -3.22 -9.67
N ALA A 246 18.55 -4.44 -10.22
CA ALA A 246 19.75 -5.00 -10.85
C ALA A 246 20.24 -4.16 -12.04
N ARG A 247 19.33 -3.69 -12.91
CA ARG A 247 19.66 -2.80 -14.03
C ARG A 247 20.19 -1.44 -13.60
N LYS A 248 19.74 -0.96 -12.44
CA LYS A 248 20.28 0.23 -11.78
C LYS A 248 21.57 -0.05 -11.00
N LYS A 249 22.14 -1.25 -11.15
CA LYS A 249 23.41 -1.68 -10.53
C LYS A 249 23.37 -1.69 -9.00
N TYR A 250 22.19 -1.85 -8.39
CA TYR A 250 22.13 -2.06 -6.95
C TYR A 250 22.83 -3.35 -6.56
N PHE A 251 22.61 -4.43 -7.31
CA PHE A 251 23.32 -5.69 -7.18
C PHE A 251 23.48 -6.32 -8.57
N ASP A 252 24.40 -7.28 -8.69
CA ASP A 252 24.60 -8.03 -9.93
C ASP A 252 23.68 -9.26 -9.97
N ASP A 253 22.87 -9.35 -11.02
CA ASP A 253 22.02 -10.49 -11.32
C ASP A 253 21.77 -10.56 -12.83
N PRO A 254 22.63 -11.28 -13.58
CA PRO A 254 22.46 -11.43 -15.02
C PRO A 254 21.30 -12.38 -15.39
N PHE A 255 20.69 -13.05 -14.41
CA PHE A 255 19.70 -14.10 -14.63
C PHE A 255 18.26 -13.60 -14.52
N ALA A 256 17.98 -12.67 -13.61
CA ALA A 256 16.61 -12.23 -13.31
C ALA A 256 15.86 -11.68 -14.53
N VAL A 257 16.58 -11.09 -15.49
CA VAL A 257 16.00 -10.51 -16.72
C VAL A 257 15.27 -11.54 -17.58
N TYR A 258 15.69 -12.82 -17.57
CA TYR A 258 15.08 -13.88 -18.39
C TYR A 258 13.71 -14.32 -17.89
N PHE A 259 13.41 -14.06 -16.61
CA PHE A 259 12.11 -14.34 -16.00
C PHE A 259 11.12 -13.18 -16.11
N CYS A 260 11.57 -12.05 -16.65
CA CYS A 260 10.79 -10.82 -16.72
C CYS A 260 10.10 -10.69 -18.08
N LYS A 261 8.77 -10.75 -18.11
CA LYS A 261 7.97 -10.62 -19.35
C LYS A 261 8.13 -9.25 -20.00
N HIS A 262 8.18 -8.20 -19.18
CA HIS A 262 8.38 -6.82 -19.60
C HIS A 262 9.21 -6.09 -18.55
N ILE A 263 10.19 -5.28 -18.98
CA ILE A 263 11.00 -4.52 -18.04
C ILE A 263 10.33 -3.18 -17.75
N GLU A 264 10.04 -2.94 -16.48
CA GLU A 264 9.55 -1.67 -15.97
C GLU A 264 10.60 -1.04 -15.02
N LYS A 265 10.65 0.29 -14.97
CA LYS A 265 11.47 1.02 -14.00
C LYS A 265 10.66 1.20 -12.71
N ARG A 266 11.30 1.02 -11.56
CA ARG A 266 10.74 1.34 -10.24
C ARG A 266 11.40 2.59 -9.65
N THR A 267 10.73 3.21 -8.68
CA THR A 267 11.25 4.37 -7.94
C THR A 267 12.49 3.99 -7.13
N ALA A 268 13.31 4.98 -6.75
CA ALA A 268 14.52 4.76 -5.98
C ALA A 268 14.23 4.09 -4.61
N LEU A 269 13.12 4.47 -3.95
CA LEU A 269 12.64 3.81 -2.73
C LEU A 269 12.40 2.31 -2.93
N ILE A 270 11.72 1.93 -4.03
CA ILE A 270 11.47 0.52 -4.34
C ILE A 270 12.78 -0.22 -4.64
N ASN A 271 13.66 0.35 -5.47
CA ASN A 271 14.94 -0.27 -5.82
C ASN A 271 15.82 -0.48 -4.58
N ARG A 272 15.95 0.52 -3.70
CA ARG A 272 16.65 0.39 -2.41
C ARG A 272 16.04 -0.71 -1.54
N GLY A 273 14.71 -0.78 -1.47
CA GLY A 273 14.03 -1.79 -0.65
C GLY A 273 14.23 -3.21 -1.15
N TYR A 274 14.26 -3.42 -2.47
CA TYR A 274 14.61 -4.70 -3.08
C TYR A 274 16.10 -5.01 -2.98
N TYR A 275 16.98 -4.01 -3.03
CA TYR A 275 18.40 -4.20 -2.79
C TYR A 275 18.65 -4.79 -1.40
N ILE A 276 18.15 -4.16 -0.34
CA ILE A 276 18.39 -4.66 1.02
C ILE A 276 17.74 -6.02 1.25
N ARG A 277 16.57 -6.29 0.65
CA ARG A 277 15.91 -7.60 0.66
C ARG A 277 16.82 -8.70 0.06
N VAL A 278 17.32 -8.47 -1.16
CA VAL A 278 18.21 -9.42 -1.85
C VAL A 278 19.54 -9.55 -1.12
N HIS A 279 20.12 -8.45 -0.62
CA HIS A 279 21.36 -8.44 0.13
C HIS A 279 21.24 -9.27 1.41
N ALA A 280 20.17 -9.07 2.17
CA ALA A 280 19.96 -9.72 3.45
C ALA A 280 19.84 -11.24 3.31
N ILE A 281 18.98 -11.73 2.41
CA ILE A 281 18.87 -13.17 2.11
C ILE A 281 20.20 -13.74 1.62
N TYR A 282 20.83 -13.07 0.63
CA TYR A 282 22.10 -13.54 0.07
C TYR A 282 23.21 -13.63 1.13
N LYS A 283 23.32 -12.62 1.99
CA LYS A 283 24.32 -12.57 3.06
C LYS A 283 24.05 -13.64 4.11
N ALA A 284 22.81 -13.84 4.52
CA ALA A 284 22.45 -14.86 5.51
C ALA A 284 22.72 -16.28 5.00
N VAL A 285 22.36 -16.57 3.75
CA VAL A 285 22.63 -17.87 3.10
C VAL A 285 24.14 -18.10 2.97
N ARG A 286 24.91 -17.07 2.59
CA ARG A 286 26.37 -17.15 2.57
C ARG A 286 26.96 -17.47 3.94
N VAL A 287 26.49 -16.80 4.98
CA VAL A 287 26.94 -17.07 6.36
C VAL A 287 26.65 -18.53 6.72
N PHE A 288 25.47 -19.06 6.40
CA PHE A 288 25.15 -20.48 6.65
C PHE A 288 26.15 -21.41 5.95
N ILE A 289 26.39 -21.21 4.64
CA ILE A 289 27.31 -22.04 3.84
C ILE A 289 28.75 -21.94 4.37
N GLU A 290 29.24 -20.72 4.61
CA GLU A 290 30.63 -20.45 5.03
C GLU A 290 30.90 -20.93 6.47
N THR A 291 29.87 -20.96 7.31
CA THR A 291 29.98 -21.39 8.71
C THR A 291 29.92 -22.91 8.86
N SER A 292 29.36 -23.62 7.87
CA SER A 292 29.32 -25.09 7.89
C SER A 292 30.66 -25.70 7.47
N ASN A 293 31.21 -26.55 8.35
CA ASN A 293 32.37 -27.38 8.02
C ASN A 293 32.04 -28.46 7.00
N PHE A 294 30.77 -28.89 6.92
CA PHE A 294 30.29 -29.93 6.02
C PHE A 294 29.62 -29.33 4.78
N PRO A 295 29.49 -30.10 3.68
CA PRO A 295 28.57 -29.75 2.61
C PRO A 295 27.14 -29.58 3.14
N VAL A 296 26.33 -28.77 2.45
CA VAL A 296 25.00 -28.33 2.90
C VAL A 296 23.93 -28.60 1.86
N GLN A 297 22.66 -28.57 2.30
CA GLN A 297 21.47 -28.60 1.45
C GLN A 297 20.69 -27.30 1.63
N ILE A 298 20.05 -26.79 0.58
CA ILE A 298 19.24 -25.58 0.62
C ILE A 298 17.88 -25.85 -0.02
N VAL A 299 16.81 -25.43 0.64
CA VAL A 299 15.43 -25.54 0.16
C VAL A 299 14.81 -24.14 0.21
N ASN A 300 14.49 -23.60 -0.96
CA ASN A 300 13.86 -22.31 -1.12
C ASN A 300 12.34 -22.51 -1.31
N LEU A 301 11.58 -22.18 -0.27
CA LEU A 301 10.14 -22.36 -0.21
C LEU A 301 9.45 -21.15 -0.84
N GLY A 302 8.48 -21.37 -1.73
CA GLY A 302 7.84 -20.28 -2.49
C GLY A 302 8.85 -19.52 -3.33
N ALA A 303 9.75 -20.25 -3.99
CA ALA A 303 10.92 -19.69 -4.65
C ALA A 303 10.60 -18.72 -5.79
N GLY A 304 9.41 -18.79 -6.37
CA GLY A 304 9.03 -18.02 -7.54
C GLY A 304 10.08 -18.12 -8.66
N PHE A 305 10.39 -16.98 -9.27
CA PHE A 305 11.48 -16.85 -10.24
C PHE A 305 12.81 -16.40 -9.61
N ASP A 306 13.07 -16.76 -8.35
CA ASP A 306 14.33 -16.42 -7.70
C ASP A 306 15.54 -17.07 -8.41
N THR A 307 16.67 -16.36 -8.38
CA THR A 307 17.90 -16.65 -9.11
C THR A 307 19.08 -17.00 -8.18
N LEU A 308 18.84 -17.11 -6.87
CA LEU A 308 19.87 -17.26 -5.84
C LEU A 308 20.82 -18.43 -6.12
N PHE A 309 20.30 -19.58 -6.55
CA PHE A 309 21.12 -20.72 -6.93
C PHE A 309 22.18 -20.33 -7.97
N PHE A 310 21.77 -19.68 -9.06
CA PHE A 310 22.65 -19.30 -10.16
C PHE A 310 23.71 -18.27 -9.75
N ARG A 311 23.39 -17.41 -8.78
CA ARG A 311 24.33 -16.44 -8.20
C ARG A 311 25.33 -17.08 -7.24
N LEU A 312 24.94 -18.15 -6.51
CA LEU A 312 25.80 -18.83 -5.53
C LEU A 312 26.70 -19.91 -6.15
N ARG A 313 26.19 -20.64 -7.15
CA ARG A 313 26.80 -21.90 -7.62
C ARG A 313 28.26 -21.78 -8.03
N LYS A 314 28.68 -20.67 -8.63
CA LYS A 314 30.07 -20.51 -9.11
C LYS A 314 31.06 -20.54 -7.95
N LYS A 315 30.69 -19.95 -6.81
CA LYS A 315 31.55 -19.85 -5.64
C LYS A 315 31.40 -21.03 -4.68
N TYR A 316 30.20 -21.60 -4.57
CA TYR A 316 29.88 -22.62 -3.57
C TYR A 316 29.54 -24.00 -4.17
N LYS A 317 29.98 -24.29 -5.40
CA LYS A 317 29.75 -25.57 -6.10
C LYS A 317 30.12 -26.77 -5.24
N GLU A 318 31.25 -26.73 -4.54
CA GLU A 318 31.74 -27.85 -3.72
C GLU A 318 31.06 -27.95 -2.33
N LYS A 319 30.37 -26.89 -1.90
CA LYS A 319 29.71 -26.84 -0.59
C LYS A 319 28.23 -27.17 -0.67
N ILE A 320 27.55 -26.86 -1.77
CA ILE A 320 26.10 -27.09 -1.91
C ILE A 320 25.87 -28.46 -2.56
N THR A 321 25.39 -29.44 -1.79
CA THR A 321 25.06 -30.78 -2.33
C THR A 321 23.73 -30.81 -3.06
N ARG A 322 22.76 -30.01 -2.59
CA ARG A 322 21.42 -29.90 -3.16
C ARG A 322 20.84 -28.51 -2.93
N PHE A 323 20.21 -27.96 -3.94
CA PHE A 323 19.46 -26.72 -3.92
C PHE A 323 18.11 -26.97 -4.59
N LEU A 324 17.02 -26.84 -3.84
CA LEU A 324 15.67 -27.10 -4.33
C LEU A 324 14.86 -25.81 -4.30
N ASP A 325 14.27 -25.46 -5.44
CA ASP A 325 13.23 -24.43 -5.49
C ASP A 325 11.86 -25.11 -5.45
N VAL A 326 11.08 -24.81 -4.41
CA VAL A 326 9.73 -25.34 -4.21
C VAL A 326 8.72 -24.22 -4.48
N ASP A 327 7.74 -24.48 -5.33
CA ASP A 327 6.63 -23.54 -5.55
C ASP A 327 5.39 -24.28 -6.08
N LEU A 328 4.30 -23.55 -6.23
CA LEU A 328 3.06 -24.04 -6.83
C LEU A 328 3.32 -24.65 -8.21
N PRO A 329 2.62 -25.75 -8.58
CA PRO A 329 2.84 -26.41 -9.87
C PRO A 329 2.77 -25.50 -11.08
N SER A 330 1.90 -24.48 -11.06
CA SER A 330 1.80 -23.50 -12.15
C SER A 330 3.04 -22.61 -12.29
N VAL A 331 3.65 -22.21 -11.17
CA VAL A 331 4.85 -21.35 -11.14
C VAL A 331 6.08 -22.17 -11.54
N VAL A 332 6.22 -23.39 -11.00
CA VAL A 332 7.29 -24.32 -11.36
C VAL A 332 7.27 -24.64 -12.86
N LYS A 333 6.10 -24.92 -13.45
CA LYS A 333 5.98 -25.17 -14.89
C LYS A 333 6.45 -23.97 -15.72
N GLN A 334 6.14 -22.74 -15.31
CA GLN A 334 6.62 -21.53 -16.00
C GLN A 334 8.14 -21.37 -15.86
N LYS A 335 8.69 -21.53 -14.64
CA LYS A 335 10.13 -21.45 -14.41
C LYS A 335 10.87 -22.52 -15.21
N TYR A 336 10.36 -23.76 -15.20
CA TYR A 336 10.90 -24.89 -15.97
C TYR A 336 10.95 -24.57 -17.46
N ALA A 337 9.87 -24.03 -18.04
CA ALA A 337 9.84 -23.65 -19.45
C ALA A 337 10.90 -22.59 -19.81
N ILE A 338 11.08 -21.58 -18.96
CA ILE A 338 12.07 -20.52 -19.17
C ILE A 338 13.50 -21.07 -19.04
N LEU A 339 13.77 -21.87 -18.02
CA LEU A 339 15.08 -22.48 -17.81
C LEU A 339 15.48 -23.39 -18.99
N ASN A 340 14.57 -24.22 -19.50
CA ASN A 340 14.84 -25.03 -20.69
C ASN A 340 15.06 -24.19 -21.94
N LYS A 341 14.27 -23.12 -22.13
CA LYS A 341 14.41 -22.22 -23.28
C LYS A 341 15.79 -21.55 -23.32
N TYR A 342 16.37 -21.27 -22.16
CA TYR A 342 17.67 -20.61 -22.01
C TYR A 342 18.69 -21.52 -21.30
N ASP A 343 18.67 -22.83 -21.56
CA ASP A 343 19.49 -23.81 -20.85
C ASP A 343 20.99 -23.48 -20.91
N SER A 344 21.51 -22.98 -22.03
CA SER A 344 22.93 -22.62 -22.14
C SER A 344 23.35 -21.44 -21.24
N VAL A 345 22.42 -20.54 -20.92
CA VAL A 345 22.65 -19.42 -19.99
C VAL A 345 22.59 -19.93 -18.56
N PHE A 346 21.59 -20.76 -18.26
CA PHE A 346 21.34 -21.24 -16.92
C PHE A 346 22.15 -22.47 -16.54
N PHE A 347 22.67 -23.28 -17.45
CA PHE A 347 23.41 -24.52 -17.19
C PHE A 347 24.43 -24.78 -18.31
N PRO A 348 25.51 -23.98 -18.38
CA PRO A 348 26.60 -24.26 -19.33
C PRO A 348 27.22 -25.64 -19.08
N GLU A 349 27.83 -26.27 -20.09
CA GLU A 349 28.27 -27.68 -20.02
C GLU A 349 29.20 -28.00 -18.82
N ALA A 350 30.03 -27.04 -18.39
CA ALA A 350 30.89 -27.16 -17.22
C ALA A 350 30.13 -27.35 -15.88
N ASP A 351 28.83 -27.01 -15.84
CA ASP A 351 27.99 -27.08 -14.65
C ASP A 351 27.15 -28.38 -14.56
N LYS A 352 27.04 -29.14 -15.65
CA LYS A 352 26.27 -30.40 -15.67
C LYS A 352 27.02 -31.56 -15.00
N ASN A 353 28.34 -31.46 -14.88
CA ASN A 353 29.20 -32.40 -14.18
C ASN A 353 29.70 -31.77 -12.86
N SER A 354 29.02 -32.08 -11.75
CA SER A 354 29.45 -31.65 -10.41
C SER A 354 29.85 -32.88 -9.58
N PRO A 355 31.07 -32.89 -9.00
CA PRO A 355 31.62 -34.07 -8.34
C PRO A 355 30.92 -34.43 -7.01
N ASN A 356 30.17 -33.49 -6.41
CA ASN A 356 29.55 -33.61 -5.08
C ASN A 356 28.01 -33.60 -5.10
N GLY A 357 27.38 -33.91 -6.24
CA GLY A 357 25.92 -33.96 -6.35
C GLY A 357 25.31 -35.10 -5.53
N GLY A 358 24.24 -34.82 -4.78
CA GLY A 358 23.54 -35.80 -3.95
C GLY A 358 22.81 -36.87 -4.77
N GLY A 359 23.53 -37.76 -5.46
CA GLY A 359 22.96 -38.78 -6.33
C GLY A 359 22.08 -38.22 -7.47
N THR A 360 21.70 -39.08 -8.41
CA THR A 360 20.79 -38.69 -9.51
C THR A 360 19.35 -38.59 -9.00
N ILE A 361 18.70 -37.44 -9.23
CA ILE A 361 17.27 -37.23 -9.01
C ILE A 361 16.52 -37.74 -10.23
N GLN A 362 15.50 -38.58 -10.03
CA GLN A 362 14.63 -39.00 -11.13
C GLN A 362 13.56 -37.95 -11.40
N LYS A 363 13.31 -37.66 -12.67
CA LYS A 363 12.23 -36.76 -13.09
C LYS A 363 10.87 -37.41 -12.80
N SER A 364 9.95 -36.67 -12.19
CA SER A 364 8.54 -37.04 -12.01
C SER A 364 7.62 -35.90 -12.49
N ASP A 365 6.31 -36.02 -12.27
CA ASP A 365 5.35 -34.95 -12.58
C ASP A 365 5.51 -33.73 -11.65
N GLU A 366 6.08 -33.96 -10.47
CA GLU A 366 6.32 -32.98 -9.42
C GLU A 366 7.77 -32.51 -9.37
N ILE A 367 8.73 -33.33 -9.83
CA ILE A 367 10.17 -33.05 -9.68
C ILE A 367 10.82 -32.87 -11.04
N PHE A 368 11.41 -31.69 -11.24
CA PHE A 368 12.07 -31.28 -12.48
C PHE A 368 13.57 -31.02 -12.24
N PRO A 369 14.42 -32.05 -12.36
CA PRO A 369 15.87 -31.91 -12.17
C PRO A 369 16.53 -31.25 -13.38
N PHE A 370 17.50 -30.36 -13.13
CA PHE A 370 18.37 -29.77 -14.16
C PHE A 370 19.84 -30.16 -13.99
N SER A 371 20.26 -30.48 -12.77
CA SER A 371 21.57 -31.04 -12.46
C SER A 371 21.48 -31.95 -11.24
N SER A 372 22.60 -32.58 -10.88
CA SER A 372 22.70 -33.33 -9.62
C SER A 372 22.58 -32.45 -8.37
N GLN A 373 22.73 -31.13 -8.51
CA GLN A 373 22.65 -30.15 -7.43
C GLN A 373 21.36 -29.33 -7.43
N TYR A 374 20.67 -29.17 -8.56
CA TYR A 374 19.52 -28.28 -8.66
C TYR A 374 18.30 -28.94 -9.31
N ALA A 375 17.15 -28.78 -8.64
CA ALA A 375 15.86 -29.24 -9.13
C ALA A 375 14.74 -28.28 -8.71
N LEU A 376 13.68 -28.24 -9.51
CA LEU A 376 12.41 -27.61 -9.13
C LEU A 376 11.45 -28.67 -8.58
N VAL A 377 10.68 -28.30 -7.57
CA VAL A 377 9.67 -29.15 -6.93
C VAL A 377 8.31 -28.43 -6.99
N ALA A 378 7.40 -28.96 -7.79
CA ALA A 378 6.03 -28.50 -7.91
C ALA A 378 5.19 -29.05 -6.75
N CYS A 379 5.00 -28.25 -5.70
CA CYS A 379 4.25 -28.64 -4.52
C CYS A 379 3.55 -27.44 -3.90
N ASP A 380 2.31 -27.64 -3.46
CA ASP A 380 1.61 -26.65 -2.65
C ASP A 380 2.11 -26.74 -1.21
N LEU A 381 2.66 -25.64 -0.67
CA LEU A 381 3.23 -25.62 0.67
C LEU A 381 2.20 -25.95 1.76
N ARG A 382 0.88 -25.86 1.47
CA ARG A 382 -0.19 -26.27 2.38
C ARG A 382 -0.28 -27.78 2.55
N ASN A 383 0.21 -28.56 1.59
CA ASN A 383 0.29 -30.01 1.65
C ASN A 383 1.62 -30.44 2.30
N ASN A 384 1.78 -30.17 3.60
CA ASN A 384 3.07 -30.36 4.28
C ASN A 384 3.61 -31.81 4.18
N ASP A 385 2.74 -32.82 4.30
CA ASP A 385 3.15 -34.23 4.25
C ASP A 385 3.68 -34.62 2.86
N GLU A 386 3.00 -34.16 1.81
CA GLU A 386 3.43 -34.36 0.42
C GLU A 386 4.77 -33.69 0.15
N LEU A 387 4.95 -32.45 0.63
CA LEU A 387 6.21 -31.74 0.53
C LEU A 387 7.35 -32.53 1.16
N ILE A 388 7.18 -33.00 2.40
CA ILE A 388 8.22 -33.79 3.09
C ILE A 388 8.54 -35.09 2.34
N ALA A 389 7.54 -35.80 1.83
CA ALA A 389 7.75 -37.01 1.04
C ALA A 389 8.55 -36.71 -0.25
N LEU A 390 8.20 -35.63 -0.95
CA LEU A 390 8.95 -35.19 -2.13
C LEU A 390 10.39 -34.79 -1.77
N LEU A 391 10.60 -34.09 -0.67
CA LEU A 391 11.92 -33.66 -0.22
C LEU A 391 12.84 -34.84 0.14
N LEU A 392 12.37 -35.77 0.98
CA LEU A 392 13.17 -36.88 1.49
C LEU A 392 13.30 -38.03 0.48
N THR A 393 12.19 -38.46 -0.13
CA THR A 393 12.17 -39.65 -0.99
C THR A 393 12.42 -39.29 -2.46
N GLY A 394 11.71 -38.29 -2.98
CA GLY A 394 11.82 -37.91 -4.40
C GLY A 394 13.13 -37.20 -4.71
N CYS A 395 13.41 -36.15 -3.95
CA CYS A 395 14.60 -35.32 -4.07
C CYS A 395 15.78 -35.85 -3.26
N ARG A 396 15.64 -36.91 -2.46
CA ARG A 396 16.74 -37.55 -1.71
C ARG A 396 17.51 -36.60 -0.78
N LEU A 397 16.83 -35.64 -0.14
CA LEU A 397 17.45 -34.88 0.95
C LEU A 397 17.83 -35.83 2.10
N CYS A 398 19.03 -35.64 2.66
CA CYS A 398 19.49 -36.39 3.81
C CYS A 398 19.31 -35.56 5.09
N SER A 399 18.60 -36.10 6.07
CA SER A 399 18.35 -35.44 7.37
C SER A 399 19.62 -35.18 8.19
N MET A 400 20.71 -35.92 7.90
CA MET A 400 22.01 -35.76 8.57
C MET A 400 22.84 -34.60 8.01
N ILE A 401 22.52 -34.13 6.79
CA ILE A 401 23.27 -33.04 6.14
C ILE A 401 22.66 -31.70 6.59
N PRO A 402 23.49 -30.71 7.01
CA PRO A 402 22.99 -29.40 7.38
C PRO A 402 22.09 -28.79 6.30
N THR A 403 20.85 -28.48 6.65
CA THR A 403 19.82 -28.06 5.70
C THR A 403 19.30 -26.67 6.04
N LEU A 404 19.32 -25.76 5.07
CA LEU A 404 18.77 -24.41 5.20
C LEU A 404 17.45 -24.30 4.45
N PHE A 405 16.40 -23.90 5.15
CA PHE A 405 15.13 -23.49 4.57
C PHE A 405 15.10 -21.97 4.40
N ILE A 406 14.55 -21.49 3.28
CA ILE A 406 14.38 -20.07 3.00
C ILE A 406 12.90 -19.82 2.71
N ALA A 407 12.31 -18.82 3.35
CA ALA A 407 10.95 -18.36 3.09
C ALA A 407 10.96 -16.83 2.90
N GLU A 408 11.07 -16.35 1.66
CA GLU A 408 11.20 -14.93 1.34
C GLU A 408 9.85 -14.31 0.94
N CYS A 409 9.16 -13.64 1.88
CA CYS A 409 7.76 -13.17 1.73
C CYS A 409 6.79 -14.32 1.39
N VAL A 410 6.82 -15.42 2.16
CA VAL A 410 5.99 -16.60 1.86
C VAL A 410 5.02 -16.93 2.98
N LEU A 411 5.50 -17.01 4.22
CA LEU A 411 4.72 -17.52 5.35
C LEU A 411 3.45 -16.68 5.61
N ASN A 412 3.54 -15.35 5.42
CA ASN A 412 2.39 -14.46 5.56
C ASN A 412 1.25 -14.70 4.58
N TYR A 413 1.44 -15.44 3.48
CA TYR A 413 0.36 -15.81 2.57
C TYR A 413 -0.35 -17.12 2.96
N LEU A 414 0.14 -17.84 3.96
CA LEU A 414 -0.44 -19.08 4.46
C LEU A 414 -1.26 -18.82 5.73
N ASN A 415 -2.27 -19.64 5.99
CA ASN A 415 -2.93 -19.55 7.28
C ASN A 415 -1.97 -19.97 8.40
N VAL A 416 -2.23 -19.51 9.62
CA VAL A 416 -1.40 -19.78 10.80
C VAL A 416 -1.16 -21.28 10.99
N ASN A 417 -2.22 -22.10 10.91
CA ASN A 417 -2.12 -23.55 11.11
C ASN A 417 -1.23 -24.22 10.04
N GLU A 418 -1.38 -23.84 8.77
CA GLU A 418 -0.65 -24.44 7.64
C GLU A 418 0.84 -24.09 7.70
N SER A 419 1.15 -22.83 8.01
CA SER A 419 2.53 -22.36 8.13
C SER A 419 3.21 -22.87 9.40
N ASN A 420 2.50 -22.97 10.53
CA ASN A 420 3.06 -23.52 11.77
C ASN A 420 3.38 -25.00 11.65
N ARG A 421 2.47 -25.80 11.06
CA ARG A 421 2.73 -27.23 10.83
C ARG A 421 3.97 -27.44 9.97
N LEU A 422 4.16 -26.63 8.92
CA LEU A 422 5.37 -26.67 8.10
C LEU A 422 6.64 -26.41 8.93
N LEU A 423 6.63 -25.35 9.74
CA LEU A 423 7.76 -24.94 10.57
C LEU A 423 8.09 -25.92 11.69
N GLU A 424 7.09 -26.59 12.26
CA GLU A 424 7.23 -27.60 13.31
C GLU A 424 7.87 -28.89 12.78
N MET A 425 7.53 -29.30 11.55
CA MET A 425 8.05 -30.53 10.95
C MET A 425 9.56 -30.48 10.68
N PHE A 426 10.13 -29.33 10.34
CA PHE A 426 11.55 -29.23 9.97
C PHE A 426 12.54 -29.65 11.07
N PRO A 427 12.50 -29.10 12.31
CA PRO A 427 13.42 -29.50 13.37
C PRO A 427 13.20 -30.95 13.84
N VAL A 428 12.00 -31.51 13.62
CA VAL A 428 11.71 -32.92 13.92
C VAL A 428 12.39 -33.87 12.92
N ILE A 429 12.45 -33.48 11.64
CA ILE A 429 12.93 -34.34 10.55
C ILE A 429 14.43 -34.19 10.30
N PHE A 430 14.97 -32.97 10.43
CA PHE A 430 16.36 -32.66 10.08
C PHE A 430 17.20 -32.38 11.32
N ASN A 431 18.25 -33.18 11.56
CA ASN A 431 19.07 -33.09 12.77
C ASN A 431 19.76 -31.74 12.91
N LYS A 432 20.19 -31.15 11.79
CA LYS A 432 20.86 -29.85 11.73
C LYS A 432 20.16 -29.00 10.69
N CYS A 433 19.20 -28.19 11.11
CA CYS A 433 18.52 -27.29 10.19
C CYS A 433 18.41 -25.87 10.71
N SER A 434 18.29 -24.96 9.76
CA SER A 434 17.99 -23.56 10.03
C SER A 434 16.92 -23.10 9.05
N ILE A 435 16.14 -22.10 9.44
CA ILE A 435 15.23 -21.38 8.55
C ILE A 435 15.56 -19.90 8.56
N ILE A 436 15.55 -19.27 7.38
CA ILE A 436 15.58 -17.82 7.22
C ILE A 436 14.24 -17.41 6.62
N SER A 437 13.47 -16.63 7.37
CA SER A 437 12.18 -16.10 6.93
C SER A 437 12.25 -14.57 6.82
N TYR A 438 11.97 -14.02 5.64
CA TYR A 438 11.84 -12.57 5.43
C TYR A 438 10.35 -12.24 5.38
N GLU A 439 9.85 -11.47 6.35
CA GLU A 439 8.41 -11.30 6.60
C GLU A 439 8.04 -9.84 6.79
N GLN A 440 6.82 -9.50 6.38
CA GLN A 440 6.13 -8.28 6.77
C GLN A 440 5.70 -8.34 8.25
N VAL A 441 5.77 -7.20 8.94
CA VAL A 441 5.31 -7.01 10.33
C VAL A 441 4.61 -5.65 10.49
N LEU A 442 4.15 -5.37 11.71
CA LEU A 442 3.50 -4.15 12.16
C LEU A 442 2.19 -3.81 11.41
N PRO A 443 1.21 -4.73 11.31
CA PRO A 443 0.01 -4.52 10.48
C PRO A 443 -0.95 -3.44 11.00
N ARG A 444 -0.73 -2.94 12.23
CA ARG A 444 -1.70 -2.12 12.96
C ARG A 444 -1.44 -0.63 12.88
N ASP A 445 -0.23 -0.19 12.52
CA ASP A 445 0.02 1.23 12.31
C ASP A 445 -0.51 1.68 10.92
N THR A 446 -0.50 2.99 10.66
CA THR A 446 -1.04 3.54 9.41
C THR A 446 -0.33 3.00 8.16
N PHE A 447 0.99 2.78 8.20
CA PHE A 447 1.74 2.23 7.07
C PHE A 447 1.42 0.74 6.88
N GLY A 448 1.40 -0.03 7.97
CA GLY A 448 1.08 -1.45 7.98
C GLY A 448 -0.33 -1.77 7.52
N ARG A 449 -1.33 -0.97 7.93
CA ARG A 449 -2.70 -1.11 7.43
C ARG A 449 -2.79 -0.85 5.94
N PHE A 450 -2.16 0.23 5.45
CA PHE A 450 -2.11 0.52 4.02
C PHE A 450 -1.42 -0.58 3.21
N MET A 451 -0.36 -1.18 3.76
CA MET A 451 0.29 -2.37 3.20
C MET A 451 -0.69 -3.57 3.15
N CYS A 452 -1.36 -3.90 4.25
CA CYS A 452 -2.32 -5.01 4.30
C CYS A 452 -3.50 -4.80 3.34
N GLU A 453 -4.05 -3.58 3.27
CA GLU A 453 -5.11 -3.21 2.33
C GLU A 453 -4.66 -3.35 0.88
N HIS A 454 -3.44 -2.90 0.54
CA HIS A 454 -2.87 -3.12 -0.78
C HIS A 454 -2.85 -4.60 -1.15
N PHE A 455 -2.31 -5.45 -0.27
CA PHE A 455 -2.24 -6.90 -0.49
C PHE A 455 -3.63 -7.54 -0.60
N ALA A 456 -4.61 -7.10 0.19
CA ALA A 456 -6.00 -7.54 0.06
C ALA A 456 -6.62 -7.12 -1.28
N ASN A 457 -6.40 -5.86 -1.71
CA ASN A 457 -6.94 -5.30 -2.95
C ASN A 457 -6.37 -5.96 -4.21
N VAL A 458 -5.10 -6.38 -4.19
CA VAL A 458 -4.50 -7.15 -5.31
C VAL A 458 -4.82 -8.66 -5.24
N GLY A 459 -5.66 -9.09 -4.29
CA GLY A 459 -6.14 -10.46 -4.15
C GLY A 459 -5.16 -11.41 -3.45
N SER A 460 -4.14 -10.91 -2.76
CA SER A 460 -3.11 -11.69 -2.08
C SER A 460 -2.96 -11.24 -0.62
N PRO A 461 -4.02 -11.36 0.22
CA PRO A 461 -4.00 -10.87 1.60
C PRO A 461 -2.93 -11.57 2.45
N LEU A 462 -2.38 -10.83 3.41
CA LEU A 462 -1.45 -11.36 4.41
C LEU A 462 -2.27 -12.03 5.54
N LEU A 463 -2.31 -13.36 5.54
CA LEU A 463 -3.21 -14.17 6.37
C LEU A 463 -2.72 -14.38 7.81
N SER A 464 -1.41 -14.44 8.05
CA SER A 464 -0.85 -14.70 9.38
C SER A 464 -0.33 -13.47 10.12
N ILE A 465 -0.28 -12.31 9.46
CA ILE A 465 0.40 -11.11 9.99
C ILE A 465 -0.25 -10.59 11.28
N ASP A 466 -1.57 -10.72 11.44
CA ASP A 466 -2.26 -10.28 12.67
C ASP A 466 -1.95 -11.16 13.89
N GLN A 467 -1.64 -12.43 13.67
CA GLN A 467 -1.25 -13.37 14.73
C GLN A 467 0.21 -13.19 15.14
N TYR A 468 1.06 -12.77 14.20
CA TYR A 468 2.48 -12.50 14.40
C TYR A 468 2.82 -11.06 14.01
N PRO A 469 2.29 -10.06 14.74
CA PRO A 469 2.32 -8.66 14.33
C PRO A 469 3.68 -8.00 14.45
N ASP A 470 4.64 -8.59 15.16
CA ASP A 470 5.92 -7.95 15.46
C ASP A 470 7.07 -8.97 15.60
N ALA A 471 8.28 -8.45 15.77
CA ALA A 471 9.47 -9.28 15.92
C ALA A 471 9.44 -10.21 17.14
N SER A 472 8.85 -9.79 18.27
CA SER A 472 8.73 -10.64 19.46
C SER A 472 7.85 -11.84 19.16
N SER A 473 6.69 -11.60 18.53
CA SER A 473 5.75 -12.66 18.17
C SER A 473 6.36 -13.67 17.18
N GLY A 474 7.29 -13.25 16.31
CA GLY A 474 8.06 -14.14 15.45
C GLY A 474 9.06 -15.03 16.20
N ILE A 475 9.68 -14.50 17.27
CA ILE A 475 10.54 -15.28 18.18
C ILE A 475 9.70 -16.32 18.92
N ASP A 476 8.61 -15.87 19.55
CA ASP A 476 7.71 -16.71 20.34
C ASP A 476 7.11 -17.83 19.46
N ARG A 477 6.76 -17.50 18.21
CA ARG A 477 6.30 -18.47 17.22
C ARG A 477 7.29 -19.61 17.04
N LEU A 478 8.54 -19.35 16.67
CA LEU A 478 9.49 -20.43 16.38
C LEU A 478 9.88 -21.20 17.65
N ASN A 479 10.03 -20.51 18.79
CA ASN A 479 10.27 -21.17 20.08
C ASN A 479 9.16 -22.18 20.41
N SER A 480 7.89 -21.78 20.21
CA SER A 480 6.73 -22.65 20.47
C SER A 480 6.66 -23.87 19.53
N LEU A 481 7.31 -23.80 18.37
CA LEU A 481 7.32 -24.86 17.35
C LEU A 481 8.59 -25.74 17.41
N GLY A 482 9.33 -25.68 18.52
CA GLY A 482 10.46 -26.59 18.78
C GLY A 482 11.81 -26.12 18.21
N TRP A 483 11.95 -24.85 17.82
CA TRP A 483 13.25 -24.30 17.43
C TRP A 483 14.05 -23.86 18.65
N GLU A 484 15.25 -24.44 18.85
CA GLU A 484 16.07 -24.20 20.04
C GLU A 484 16.72 -22.81 20.09
N ASN A 485 17.12 -22.28 18.93
CA ASN A 485 17.83 -21.00 18.83
C ASN A 485 17.09 -20.12 17.84
N VAL A 486 16.54 -19.01 18.32
CA VAL A 486 15.74 -18.09 17.50
C VAL A 486 16.23 -16.65 17.67
N THR A 487 16.27 -15.90 16.56
CA THR A 487 16.62 -14.48 16.56
C THR A 487 15.87 -13.75 15.46
N VAL A 488 15.72 -12.43 15.61
CA VAL A 488 15.13 -11.54 14.60
C VAL A 488 16.07 -10.37 14.32
N TYR A 489 16.07 -9.90 13.07
CA TYR A 489 16.84 -8.73 12.63
C TYR A 489 15.95 -7.76 11.86
N SER A 490 16.09 -6.46 12.16
CA SER A 490 15.47 -5.40 11.36
C SER A 490 16.24 -5.18 10.06
N LEU A 491 15.57 -4.69 9.02
CA LEU A 491 16.29 -4.30 7.81
C LEU A 491 17.19 -3.09 8.04
N SER A 492 16.84 -2.22 8.99
CA SER A 492 17.69 -1.10 9.42
C SER A 492 19.02 -1.62 9.98
N SER A 493 18.99 -2.58 10.92
CA SER A 493 20.23 -3.13 11.49
C SER A 493 21.06 -3.85 10.44
N ILE A 494 20.43 -4.60 9.53
CA ILE A 494 21.14 -5.25 8.43
C ILE A 494 21.79 -4.19 7.52
N TYR A 495 21.05 -3.15 7.11
CA TYR A 495 21.58 -2.10 6.25
C TYR A 495 22.80 -1.41 6.86
N TYR A 496 22.81 -1.17 8.17
CA TYR A 496 23.90 -0.46 8.84
C TYR A 496 25.06 -1.36 9.30
N CYS A 497 24.80 -2.60 9.68
CA CYS A 497 25.83 -3.51 10.18
C CYS A 497 26.45 -4.38 9.08
N SER A 498 25.69 -4.74 8.03
CA SER A 498 26.16 -5.67 6.99
C SER A 498 26.78 -4.99 5.78
N LEU A 499 26.50 -3.70 5.57
CA LEU A 499 27.04 -2.89 4.47
C LEU A 499 28.17 -2.00 4.97
N SER A 500 29.25 -1.91 4.20
CA SER A 500 30.29 -0.92 4.50
C SER A 500 29.82 0.49 4.17
N GLU A 501 30.48 1.49 4.75
CA GLU A 501 30.24 2.90 4.42
C GLU A 501 30.42 3.19 2.92
N GLN A 502 31.40 2.53 2.27
CA GLN A 502 31.60 2.66 0.82
C GLN A 502 30.43 2.10 0.02
N GLU A 503 29.84 0.98 0.44
CA GLU A 503 28.70 0.37 -0.25
C GLU A 503 27.43 1.21 -0.07
N ARG A 504 27.17 1.73 1.13
CA ARG A 504 26.06 2.66 1.39
C ARG A 504 26.20 3.95 0.59
N LYS A 505 27.42 4.49 0.51
CA LYS A 505 27.74 5.63 -0.37
C LYS A 505 27.52 5.30 -1.85
N ARG A 506 27.96 4.14 -2.32
CA ARG A 506 27.73 3.71 -3.71
C ARG A 506 26.24 3.66 -4.03
N ILE A 507 25.43 3.09 -3.13
CA ILE A 507 23.97 3.00 -3.28
C ILE A 507 23.33 4.38 -3.34
N SER A 508 23.74 5.30 -2.45
CA SER A 508 23.19 6.65 -2.43
C SER A 508 23.52 7.46 -3.68
N GLU A 509 24.57 7.07 -4.41
CA GLU A 509 24.98 7.69 -5.66
C GLU A 509 24.31 7.11 -6.93
N LEU A 510 23.52 6.03 -6.82
CA LEU A 510 22.89 5.39 -7.99
C LEU A 510 21.72 6.18 -8.57
N GLU A 511 20.92 6.81 -7.70
CA GLU A 511 19.64 7.44 -8.07
C GLU A 511 19.31 8.65 -7.18
N GLU A 512 18.45 9.54 -7.70
CA GLU A 512 17.84 10.62 -6.91
C GLU A 512 17.04 10.02 -5.76
N PHE A 513 17.31 10.48 -4.54
CA PHE A 513 16.62 9.97 -3.37
C PHE A 513 16.48 11.02 -2.28
N ASP A 514 15.24 11.21 -1.79
CA ASP A 514 14.97 12.03 -0.61
C ASP A 514 13.74 11.59 0.19
N GLU A 515 13.29 10.35 -0.04
CA GLU A 515 12.16 9.70 0.65
C GLU A 515 12.64 8.96 1.91
N TYR A 516 13.45 9.64 2.73
CA TYR A 516 14.14 9.04 3.88
C TYR A 516 13.17 8.44 4.90
N GLU A 517 12.09 9.17 5.23
CA GLU A 517 11.06 8.73 6.16
C GLU A 517 10.41 7.44 5.68
N MET A 518 10.06 7.38 4.38
CA MET A 518 9.45 6.19 3.76
C MET A 518 10.40 5.00 3.73
N TRP A 519 11.70 5.24 3.55
CA TRP A 519 12.72 4.19 3.61
C TRP A 519 12.78 3.55 4.99
N HIS A 520 12.79 4.34 6.05
CA HIS A 520 12.84 3.82 7.42
C HIS A 520 11.54 3.11 7.79
N LEU A 521 10.37 3.68 7.46
CA LEU A 521 9.09 2.98 7.64
C LEU A 521 9.10 1.62 6.92
N LYS A 522 9.54 1.58 5.66
CA LYS A 522 9.68 0.33 4.92
C LYS A 522 10.65 -0.64 5.61
N CYS A 523 11.75 -0.16 6.18
CA CYS A 523 12.72 -1.03 6.85
C CYS A 523 12.19 -1.61 8.16
N SER A 524 11.32 -0.89 8.87
CA SER A 524 10.71 -1.34 10.11
C SER A 524 9.53 -2.29 9.91
N HIS A 525 8.86 -2.22 8.75
CA HIS A 525 7.74 -3.12 8.41
C HIS A 525 8.17 -4.47 7.85
N TYR A 526 9.47 -4.75 7.84
CA TYR A 526 10.00 -6.02 7.38
C TYR A 526 11.11 -6.50 8.33
N VAL A 527 11.14 -7.81 8.56
CA VAL A 527 12.13 -8.45 9.43
C VAL A 527 12.71 -9.69 8.78
N ILE A 528 13.86 -10.11 9.27
CA ILE A 528 14.35 -11.47 9.08
C ILE A 528 14.23 -12.23 10.39
N VAL A 529 13.39 -13.26 10.41
CA VAL A 529 13.28 -14.23 11.50
C VAL A 529 14.15 -15.43 11.16
N VAL A 530 15.01 -15.84 12.09
CA VAL A 530 15.90 -16.99 11.92
C VAL A 530 15.68 -17.98 13.06
N GLY A 531 15.31 -19.20 12.72
CA GLY A 531 15.29 -20.34 13.64
C GLY A 531 16.40 -21.31 13.29
N SER A 532 17.02 -21.94 14.29
CA SER A 532 18.05 -22.94 14.08
C SER A 532 18.13 -23.98 15.21
N THR A 533 18.36 -25.23 14.83
CA THR A 533 18.74 -26.30 15.78
C THR A 533 20.23 -26.26 16.13
N VAL A 534 20.98 -25.32 15.55
CA VAL A 534 22.42 -25.11 15.84
C VAL A 534 22.71 -23.64 16.14
N SER A 535 23.42 -23.38 17.24
CA SER A 535 23.68 -22.02 17.74
C SER A 535 24.78 -21.25 16.98
N PHE A 536 25.80 -21.95 16.45
CA PHE A 536 26.98 -21.31 15.86
C PHE A 536 26.65 -20.45 14.62
N PHE A 537 25.67 -20.89 13.81
CA PHE A 537 25.16 -20.11 12.68
C PHE A 537 24.60 -18.75 13.12
N LEU A 538 23.79 -18.73 14.19
CA LEU A 538 23.19 -17.51 14.72
C LEU A 538 24.24 -16.59 15.34
N HIS A 539 25.23 -17.14 16.05
CA HIS A 539 26.35 -16.36 16.57
C HIS A 539 27.09 -15.63 15.44
N LYS A 540 27.34 -16.32 14.31
CA LYS A 540 27.97 -15.68 13.16
C LYS A 540 27.08 -14.65 12.49
N LEU A 541 25.78 -14.91 12.35
CA LEU A 541 24.82 -13.93 11.84
C LEU A 541 24.77 -12.67 12.70
N LYS A 542 24.76 -12.79 14.04
CA LYS A 542 24.80 -11.65 14.97
C LYS A 542 26.02 -10.76 14.71
N SER A 543 27.19 -11.35 14.44
CA SER A 543 28.40 -10.59 14.10
C SER A 543 28.33 -9.81 12.77
N VAL A 544 27.36 -10.15 11.90
CA VAL A 544 27.21 -9.58 10.55
C VAL A 544 26.01 -8.63 10.46
N PHE A 545 24.89 -8.97 11.09
CA PHE A 545 23.65 -8.20 11.07
C PHE A 545 23.47 -7.29 12.30
N GLY A 546 24.45 -7.32 13.21
CA GLY A 546 24.37 -6.60 14.48
C GLY A 546 23.56 -7.35 15.52
N GLU A 547 23.35 -6.71 16.66
CA GLU A 547 22.46 -7.25 17.69
C GLU A 547 20.99 -7.21 17.23
N SER A 548 20.17 -8.09 17.79
CA SER A 548 18.72 -8.03 17.59
C SER A 548 18.23 -6.65 18.07
N SER A 549 17.75 -5.85 17.13
CA SER A 549 17.31 -4.46 17.34
C SER A 549 15.86 -4.34 17.79
N TYR A 550 15.18 -5.47 18.03
CA TYR A 550 13.77 -5.53 18.36
C TYR A 550 13.48 -5.98 19.79
N MET A 551 14.49 -6.05 20.66
CA MET A 551 14.20 -6.07 22.09
C MET A 551 13.51 -4.73 22.37
N PRO A 552 12.25 -4.70 22.83
CA PRO A 552 11.74 -3.48 23.42
C PRO A 552 12.78 -3.14 24.49
N ALA A 553 13.40 -1.96 24.44
CA ALA A 553 13.95 -1.43 25.66
C ALA A 553 12.83 -1.60 26.69
N GLU A 554 13.10 -2.24 27.84
CA GLU A 554 12.19 -2.13 28.97
C GLU A 554 11.84 -0.65 29.01
N VAL A 555 10.58 -0.33 28.72
CA VAL A 555 10.12 1.05 28.64
C VAL A 555 10.38 1.56 30.04
N GLY A 556 11.54 2.22 30.23
CA GLY A 556 11.92 2.75 31.52
C GLY A 556 10.73 3.57 31.93
N GLN A 557 10.11 3.22 33.06
CA GLN A 557 8.79 3.63 33.54
C GLN A 557 8.51 5.12 33.31
N GLY A 558 8.27 5.49 32.07
CA GLY A 558 8.10 6.85 31.60
C GLY A 558 6.63 7.10 31.75
N PHE A 559 6.31 8.19 32.44
CA PHE A 559 4.94 8.60 32.71
C PHE A 559 4.19 8.74 31.38
N ARG A 560 3.36 7.75 31.01
CA ARG A 560 2.54 7.81 29.80
C ARG A 560 1.29 8.61 30.12
N MET A 561 1.24 9.86 29.65
CA MET A 561 0.01 10.63 29.67
C MET A 561 -0.76 10.37 28.37
N GLN A 562 -2.02 9.96 28.50
CA GLN A 562 -2.93 9.83 27.37
C GLN A 562 -3.47 11.20 26.99
N VAL A 563 -3.36 11.56 25.72
CA VAL A 563 -3.95 12.79 25.18
C VAL A 563 -4.90 12.44 24.05
N LYS A 564 -6.10 13.01 24.08
CA LYS A 564 -7.13 12.77 23.06
C LYS A 564 -6.86 13.63 21.84
N ALA A 565 -6.96 13.02 20.67
CA ALA A 565 -6.92 13.71 19.39
C ALA A 565 -8.27 13.62 18.69
N HIS A 566 -8.68 14.73 18.08
CA HIS A 566 -9.93 14.88 17.36
C HIS A 566 -9.65 15.26 15.90
N VAL A 567 -10.50 14.83 14.98
CA VAL A 567 -10.49 15.38 13.62
C VAL A 567 -11.07 16.78 13.69
N ALA A 568 -10.29 17.79 13.30
CA ALA A 568 -10.79 19.16 13.24
C ALA A 568 -11.99 19.22 12.28
N HIS A 569 -13.04 19.94 12.66
CA HIS A 569 -14.13 20.23 11.73
C HIS A 569 -13.55 21.17 10.67
N VAL A 570 -13.55 20.72 9.42
CA VAL A 570 -13.10 21.52 8.30
C VAL A 570 -14.23 21.48 7.28
N ALA A 571 -14.60 22.65 6.73
CA ALA A 571 -15.53 22.73 5.62
C ALA A 571 -15.16 21.73 4.50
N LYS A 572 -16.11 21.34 3.63
CA LYS A 572 -15.95 20.31 2.55
C LYS A 572 -14.70 20.45 1.65
N GLN A 573 -13.96 21.56 1.73
CA GLN A 573 -12.70 21.86 1.03
C GLN A 573 -11.44 21.17 1.61
N ALA A 574 -11.55 20.30 2.63
CA ALA A 574 -10.42 19.54 3.19
C ALA A 574 -9.58 18.73 2.16
N ASP A 575 -10.12 18.46 0.97
CA ASP A 575 -9.39 17.86 -0.14
C ASP A 575 -8.14 18.65 -0.58
N GLU A 576 -8.06 19.95 -0.26
CA GLU A 576 -6.99 20.87 -0.65
C GLU A 576 -5.70 20.75 0.19
N ILE A 577 -5.77 20.08 1.34
CA ILE A 577 -4.66 19.92 2.32
C ILE A 577 -3.93 18.58 2.16
N LYS A 578 -4.32 17.74 1.19
CA LYS A 578 -3.65 16.47 0.86
C LYS A 578 -2.26 16.69 0.26
N ARG A 579 -1.28 17.01 1.10
CA ARG A 579 0.07 17.39 0.70
C ARG A 579 1.12 16.88 1.69
N VAL A 580 2.32 16.64 1.19
CA VAL A 580 3.51 16.32 1.98
C VAL A 580 4.62 17.34 1.75
N GLY A 581 5.45 17.56 2.77
CA GLY A 581 6.59 18.48 2.69
C GLY A 581 6.20 19.94 2.46
N LEU A 582 4.98 20.31 2.89
CA LEU A 582 4.50 21.70 2.98
C LEU A 582 5.13 22.42 4.19
N ARG A 583 4.83 23.72 4.34
CA ARG A 583 5.03 24.44 5.60
C ARG A 583 3.78 25.18 6.04
N CYS A 584 3.52 25.18 7.35
CA CYS A 584 2.46 25.95 7.97
C CYS A 584 2.98 26.88 9.07
N ILE A 585 2.39 28.08 9.16
CA ILE A 585 2.70 29.06 10.21
C ILE A 585 1.40 29.63 10.80
N PRO A 586 1.37 29.90 12.12
CA PRO A 586 0.28 30.65 12.74
C PRO A 586 0.44 32.16 12.50
N MET A 587 -0.68 32.86 12.32
CA MET A 587 -0.79 34.33 12.24
C MET A 587 -2.07 34.77 12.94
N GLY A 588 -1.97 35.11 14.22
CA GLY A 588 -3.14 35.31 15.08
C GLY A 588 -4.02 34.06 15.10
N GLU A 589 -5.27 34.18 14.68
CA GLU A 589 -6.25 33.08 14.61
C GLU A 589 -6.23 32.30 13.29
N ASN A 590 -5.29 32.64 12.40
CA ASN A 590 -5.20 32.07 11.07
C ASN A 590 -3.97 31.18 10.93
N VAL A 591 -4.06 30.16 10.08
CA VAL A 591 -2.97 29.27 9.72
C VAL A 591 -2.77 29.34 8.21
N ILE A 592 -1.54 29.58 7.79
CA ILE A 592 -1.17 29.67 6.38
C ILE A 592 -0.38 28.45 6.01
N LEU A 593 -0.75 27.78 4.91
CA LEU A 593 -0.08 26.59 4.39
C LEU A 593 0.49 26.87 3.01
N ILE A 594 1.78 26.57 2.80
CA ILE A 594 2.49 26.91 1.56
C ILE A 594 3.22 25.70 1.00
N GLY A 595 3.14 25.56 -0.32
CA GLY A 595 3.87 24.58 -1.10
C GLY A 595 3.45 23.13 -0.84
N GLY A 596 4.44 22.24 -0.93
CA GLY A 596 4.29 20.80 -0.79
C GLY A 596 3.98 20.09 -2.11
N TRP A 597 3.92 18.76 -2.03
CA TRP A 597 3.48 17.89 -3.13
C TRP A 597 2.22 17.16 -2.74
N GLY A 598 1.25 17.13 -3.64
CA GLY A 598 -0.07 16.58 -3.34
C GLY A 598 -0.92 16.42 -4.60
N ALA A 599 -2.17 16.03 -4.41
CA ALA A 599 -3.12 15.88 -5.50
C ALA A 599 -3.61 17.25 -6.00
N SER A 600 -3.53 17.48 -7.31
CA SER A 600 -4.21 18.60 -7.96
C SER A 600 -5.71 18.36 -8.06
N ALA A 601 -6.50 19.39 -8.35
CA ALA A 601 -7.93 19.29 -8.66
C ALA A 601 -8.25 18.28 -9.79
N SER A 602 -7.27 17.96 -10.65
CA SER A 602 -7.38 16.94 -11.72
C SER A 602 -7.02 15.51 -11.28
N GLY A 603 -6.74 15.29 -10.00
CA GLY A 603 -6.29 14.00 -9.45
C GLY A 603 -4.81 13.66 -9.69
N LYS A 604 -4.08 14.43 -10.51
CA LYS A 604 -2.64 14.23 -10.73
C LYS A 604 -1.83 14.78 -9.57
N HIS A 605 -0.86 14.01 -9.08
CA HIS A 605 0.07 14.48 -8.06
C HIS A 605 1.12 15.43 -8.64
N LYS A 606 1.29 16.60 -8.03
CA LYS A 606 2.29 17.60 -8.44
C LYS A 606 2.73 18.45 -7.24
N ARG A 607 3.78 19.24 -7.43
CA ARG A 607 4.09 20.35 -6.53
C ARG A 607 2.99 21.41 -6.66
N LEU A 608 2.57 21.97 -5.54
CA LEU A 608 1.40 22.84 -5.48
C LEU A 608 1.82 24.28 -5.26
N ALA A 609 1.40 25.17 -6.17
CA ALA A 609 1.62 26.61 -6.11
C ALA A 609 0.66 27.33 -5.15
N SER A 610 -0.50 26.73 -4.92
CA SER A 610 -1.58 27.28 -4.09
C SER A 610 -1.17 27.43 -2.63
N VAL A 611 -1.56 28.56 -2.04
CA VAL A 611 -1.45 28.85 -0.61
C VAL A 611 -2.84 28.73 0.02
N CYS A 612 -2.93 27.98 1.11
CA CYS A 612 -4.18 27.82 1.83
C CYS A 612 -4.16 28.71 3.07
N TYR A 613 -5.28 29.39 3.30
CA TYR A 613 -5.53 30.22 4.47
C TYR A 613 -6.68 29.60 5.26
N TRP A 614 -6.41 29.21 6.49
CA TRP A 614 -7.39 28.58 7.36
C TRP A 614 -7.66 29.46 8.58
N ASN A 615 -8.90 29.89 8.77
CA ASN A 615 -9.33 30.48 10.03
C ASN A 615 -9.74 29.37 11.00
N VAL A 616 -9.01 29.26 12.11
CA VAL A 616 -9.15 28.14 13.04
C VAL A 616 -10.38 28.28 13.94
N ARG A 617 -10.87 29.51 14.20
CA ARG A 617 -12.08 29.70 15.03
C ARG A 617 -13.37 29.43 14.27
N GLU A 618 -13.40 29.79 12.99
CA GLU A 618 -14.57 29.63 12.13
C GLU A 618 -14.63 28.24 11.46
N ASP A 619 -13.56 27.43 11.57
CA ASP A 619 -13.40 26.16 10.85
C ASP A 619 -13.52 26.30 9.30
N VAL A 620 -13.19 27.50 8.80
CA VAL A 620 -13.28 27.86 7.38
C VAL A 620 -11.90 27.86 6.74
N VAL A 621 -11.67 26.92 5.83
CA VAL A 621 -10.50 26.91 4.93
C VAL A 621 -10.85 27.68 3.66
N SER A 622 -9.96 28.56 3.25
CA SER A 622 -10.03 29.29 1.99
C SER A 622 -8.73 29.14 1.22
N VAL A 623 -8.80 28.87 -0.08
CA VAL A 623 -7.62 28.94 -0.96
C VAL A 623 -7.42 30.37 -1.37
N VAL A 624 -6.21 30.87 -1.14
CA VAL A 624 -5.83 32.22 -1.53
C VAL A 624 -5.16 32.18 -2.90
N GLU A 625 -5.69 32.96 -3.83
CA GLU A 625 -5.02 33.25 -5.09
C GLU A 625 -3.89 34.27 -4.86
N LYS A 626 -2.70 33.97 -5.39
CA LYS A 626 -1.53 34.85 -5.28
C LYS A 626 -1.62 36.01 -6.27
N LYS A 627 -1.08 37.16 -5.87
CA LYS A 627 -0.66 38.22 -6.80
C LYS A 627 0.85 38.42 -6.66
N VAL A 628 1.62 37.75 -7.52
CA VAL A 628 3.08 37.95 -7.57
C VAL A 628 3.36 39.25 -8.33
N THR A 629 3.92 40.26 -7.66
CA THR A 629 4.04 41.61 -8.23
C THR A 629 5.37 41.90 -8.92
N ASN A 630 6.35 41.00 -8.92
CA ASN A 630 7.65 41.18 -9.59
C ASN A 630 8.32 39.82 -9.90
N PHE A 631 7.74 39.05 -10.82
CA PHE A 631 8.32 37.81 -11.31
C PHE A 631 8.74 37.98 -12.78
N ASP A 632 9.99 37.67 -13.11
CA ASP A 632 10.45 37.60 -14.50
C ASP A 632 9.89 36.30 -15.13
N PRO A 633 8.97 36.39 -16.12
CA PRO A 633 8.37 35.21 -16.75
C PRO A 633 9.39 34.27 -17.41
N SER A 634 10.61 34.74 -17.68
CA SER A 634 11.68 33.94 -18.29
C SER A 634 12.25 32.84 -17.37
N ASP A 635 12.11 32.97 -16.04
CA ASP A 635 12.49 31.94 -15.06
C ASP A 635 11.41 30.84 -14.86
N GLY A 636 10.19 31.09 -15.32
CA GLY A 636 9.13 30.10 -15.56
C GLY A 636 8.59 29.28 -14.38
N ARG A 637 8.96 29.55 -13.12
CA ARG A 637 8.54 28.76 -11.95
C ARG A 637 7.96 29.60 -10.80
N ASP A 638 6.77 29.22 -10.34
CA ASP A 638 6.09 29.86 -9.20
C ASP A 638 6.88 29.63 -7.89
N PRO A 639 7.16 30.68 -7.10
CA PRO A 639 7.85 30.56 -5.84
C PRO A 639 7.21 29.63 -4.80
N ALA A 640 5.93 29.27 -4.88
CA ALA A 640 5.33 28.29 -3.98
C ALA A 640 5.46 26.83 -4.47
N GLU A 641 5.83 26.57 -5.73
CA GLU A 641 5.94 25.20 -6.27
C GLU A 641 7.20 24.47 -5.78
N ARG A 642 7.32 24.29 -4.46
CA ARG A 642 8.46 23.69 -3.79
C ARG A 642 8.06 22.85 -2.58
N MET A 643 8.97 22.00 -2.15
CA MET A 643 8.82 21.13 -0.97
C MET A 643 9.99 21.31 -0.02
N PHE A 644 9.78 21.00 1.26
CA PHE A 644 10.82 21.01 2.30
C PHE A 644 11.59 22.33 2.38
N HIS A 645 10.88 23.44 2.17
CA HIS A 645 11.35 24.81 2.36
C HIS A 645 11.15 25.22 3.83
N SER A 646 11.61 26.42 4.20
CA SER A 646 11.20 27.07 5.44
C SER A 646 10.24 28.21 5.16
N VAL A 647 9.31 28.39 6.09
CA VAL A 647 8.44 29.56 6.18
C VAL A 647 8.54 30.04 7.62
N THR A 648 8.93 31.29 7.82
CA THR A 648 9.18 31.87 9.14
C THR A 648 8.35 33.14 9.28
N ALA A 649 7.41 33.17 10.22
CA ALA A 649 6.69 34.39 10.58
C ALA A 649 7.68 35.41 11.20
N VAL A 650 7.57 36.68 10.81
CA VAL A 650 8.46 37.75 11.27
C VAL A 650 7.71 38.93 11.90
N GLU A 651 6.57 39.31 11.32
CA GLU A 651 5.65 40.34 11.83
C GLU A 651 4.21 39.90 11.54
N ASP A 652 3.22 40.56 12.13
CA ASP A 652 1.81 40.27 11.86
C ASP A 652 1.50 40.44 10.37
N GLY A 653 1.03 39.37 9.73
CA GLY A 653 0.74 39.36 8.30
C GLY A 653 1.96 39.18 7.39
N GLN A 654 3.19 39.15 7.93
CA GLN A 654 4.43 39.00 7.15
C GLN A 654 5.24 37.75 7.51
N PHE A 655 5.81 37.12 6.49
CA PHE A 655 6.66 35.95 6.66
C PHE A 655 7.73 35.85 5.57
N VAL A 656 8.81 35.14 5.89
CA VAL A 656 9.90 34.85 4.95
C VAL A 656 9.79 33.41 4.47
N LEU A 657 9.83 33.22 3.16
CA LEU A 657 9.98 31.92 2.51
C LEU A 657 11.43 31.77 2.00
N PHE A 658 12.08 30.66 2.35
CA PHE A 658 13.46 30.39 1.93
C PHE A 658 13.72 28.93 1.55
N GLY A 659 14.52 28.75 0.49
CA GLY A 659 15.05 27.46 0.09
C GLY A 659 13.98 26.47 -0.37
N GLY A 660 14.17 25.19 -0.06
CA GLY A 660 13.34 24.09 -0.56
C GLY A 660 13.84 23.53 -1.88
N ARG A 661 13.02 22.65 -2.48
CA ARG A 661 13.40 21.98 -3.72
C ARG A 661 12.24 21.74 -4.66
N THR A 662 12.57 21.55 -5.94
CA THR A 662 11.63 21.03 -6.96
C THR A 662 11.86 19.54 -7.23
N SER A 663 13.11 19.13 -7.40
CA SER A 663 13.55 17.72 -7.35
C SER A 663 14.71 17.58 -6.36
N PRO A 664 15.07 16.37 -5.92
CA PRO A 664 16.22 16.18 -5.03
C PRO A 664 17.51 16.87 -5.51
N TYR A 665 17.76 16.89 -6.83
CA TYR A 665 18.93 17.55 -7.44
C TYR A 665 18.74 19.03 -7.79
N ASN A 666 17.56 19.59 -7.55
CA ASN A 666 17.31 21.01 -7.80
C ASN A 666 16.86 21.72 -6.50
N PRO A 667 17.77 21.84 -5.52
CA PRO A 667 17.57 22.69 -4.35
C PRO A 667 17.51 24.16 -4.78
N MET A 668 16.86 24.98 -3.97
CA MET A 668 16.60 26.39 -4.25
C MET A 668 17.31 27.27 -3.22
N MET A 669 17.68 28.51 -3.62
CA MET A 669 18.41 29.48 -2.78
C MET A 669 17.72 30.84 -2.67
N ASP A 670 16.58 31.00 -3.34
CA ASP A 670 15.81 32.23 -3.38
C ASP A 670 15.09 32.47 -2.05
N SER A 671 14.96 33.75 -1.70
CA SER A 671 14.32 34.26 -0.47
C SER A 671 13.20 35.21 -0.87
N TRP A 672 12.04 35.08 -0.24
CA TRP A 672 10.86 35.90 -0.53
C TRP A 672 10.28 36.47 0.75
N LEU A 673 10.08 37.78 0.78
CA LEU A 673 9.24 38.44 1.77
C LEU A 673 7.79 38.35 1.29
N CYS A 674 6.93 37.82 2.14
CA CYS A 674 5.56 37.54 1.81
C CYS A 674 4.64 38.27 2.78
N GLU A 675 3.57 38.84 2.25
CA GLU A 675 2.62 39.67 2.99
C GLU A 675 1.20 39.26 2.63
N ILE A 676 0.38 39.02 3.65
CA ILE A 676 -1.07 38.81 3.47
C ILE A 676 -1.77 40.16 3.60
N THR A 677 -2.47 40.54 2.54
CA THR A 677 -3.24 41.79 2.51
C THR A 677 -4.59 41.64 3.21
N GLU A 678 -5.23 42.76 3.54
CA GLU A 678 -6.59 42.80 4.11
C GLU A 678 -7.63 42.05 3.25
N THR A 679 -7.43 42.00 1.93
CA THR A 679 -8.28 41.27 0.99
C THR A 679 -8.03 39.75 0.96
N LYS A 680 -7.25 39.21 1.89
CA LYS A 680 -6.77 37.82 1.92
C LYS A 680 -6.02 37.42 0.63
N MET A 681 -5.37 38.36 -0.04
CA MET A 681 -4.49 38.06 -1.17
C MET A 681 -3.05 37.89 -0.68
N LEU A 682 -2.32 36.95 -1.26
CA LEU A 682 -0.90 36.78 -0.96
C LEU A 682 -0.04 37.60 -1.94
N LYS A 683 0.70 38.56 -1.39
CA LYS A 683 1.75 39.33 -2.08
C LYS A 683 3.10 38.69 -1.77
N MET A 684 3.94 38.53 -2.80
CA MET A 684 5.30 38.01 -2.64
C MET A 684 6.30 38.91 -3.36
N GLU A 685 7.31 39.35 -2.63
CA GLU A 685 8.40 40.17 -3.14
C GLU A 685 9.75 39.46 -2.92
N PRO A 686 10.63 39.42 -3.94
CA PRO A 686 11.94 38.83 -3.77
C PRO A 686 12.78 39.70 -2.82
N VAL A 687 13.48 39.06 -1.88
CA VAL A 687 14.49 39.74 -1.06
C VAL A 687 15.67 40.06 -1.96
N LYS A 688 15.94 41.34 -2.23
CA LYS A 688 16.97 41.77 -3.19
C LYS A 688 18.33 41.79 -2.50
N ILE A 689 19.17 40.83 -2.85
CA ILE A 689 20.50 40.70 -2.26
C ILE A 689 21.55 40.95 -3.33
N GLU A 690 22.34 42.01 -3.14
CA GLU A 690 23.46 42.31 -4.02
C GLU A 690 24.55 41.24 -3.87
N LYS A 691 24.67 40.37 -4.89
CA LYS A 691 25.74 39.36 -4.94
C LYS A 691 27.08 40.07 -5.17
N SER A 692 27.96 40.04 -4.16
CA SER A 692 29.35 40.45 -4.29
C SER A 692 30.28 39.38 -3.71
N LYS A 693 31.55 39.35 -4.12
CA LYS A 693 32.55 38.43 -3.53
C LYS A 693 32.70 38.60 -2.01
N PHE A 694 32.28 39.74 -1.47
CA PHE A 694 32.41 40.10 -0.05
C PHE A 694 31.11 39.92 0.75
N ARG A 695 29.97 39.67 0.09
CA ARG A 695 28.66 39.41 0.73
C ARG A 695 28.12 38.06 0.28
N PRO A 696 28.59 36.96 0.89
CA PRO A 696 28.10 35.64 0.54
C PRO A 696 26.64 35.47 1.01
N VAL A 697 25.90 34.62 0.30
CA VAL A 697 24.51 34.25 0.65
C VAL A 697 24.43 32.75 0.93
N PRO A 698 23.41 32.28 1.65
CA PRO A 698 23.23 30.86 1.89
C PRO A 698 23.13 30.09 0.58
N ARG A 699 23.82 28.95 0.53
CA ARG A 699 23.74 28.00 -0.58
C ARG A 699 22.33 27.42 -0.71
N ALA A 700 21.99 27.00 -1.94
CA ALA A 700 20.74 26.33 -2.26
C ALA A 700 20.54 25.09 -1.39
N ARG A 701 19.40 24.99 -0.70
CA ARG A 701 19.16 23.92 0.29
C ARG A 701 17.68 23.61 0.51
N TYR A 702 17.40 22.43 1.05
CA TYR A 702 16.09 21.98 1.52
C TYR A 702 16.24 21.13 2.79
N ARG A 703 15.14 20.89 3.51
CA ARG A 703 15.14 20.16 4.80
C ARG A 703 16.05 20.80 5.88
N HIS A 704 16.34 22.08 5.76
CA HIS A 704 16.99 22.89 6.81
C HIS A 704 15.97 23.27 7.90
N ALA A 705 16.47 23.69 9.07
CA ALA A 705 15.64 24.28 10.12
C ALA A 705 15.69 25.81 10.05
N ALA A 706 14.62 26.45 10.52
CA ALA A 706 14.50 27.90 10.59
C ALA A 706 13.61 28.35 11.75
N CYS A 707 13.89 29.52 12.34
CA CYS A 707 13.06 30.19 13.34
C CYS A 707 13.25 31.73 13.28
N CYS A 708 12.31 32.55 13.77
CA CYS A 708 12.60 33.98 14.04
C CYS A 708 13.37 34.07 15.36
N ILE A 709 14.34 34.97 15.39
CA ILE A 709 14.95 35.52 16.59
C ILE A 709 14.34 36.91 16.73
N ASP A 710 13.44 37.11 17.69
CA ASP A 710 12.63 38.33 17.82
C ASP A 710 13.43 39.55 18.32
N ASN A 711 14.57 39.32 18.98
CA ASN A 711 15.40 40.38 19.54
C ASN A 711 16.90 40.17 19.25
N TYR A 712 17.27 40.26 17.97
CA TYR A 712 18.67 40.29 17.54
C TYR A 712 19.16 41.74 17.42
N PHE A 713 19.78 42.26 18.48
CA PHE A 713 20.16 43.67 18.60
C PHE A 713 18.97 44.62 18.34
N GLY A 714 17.81 44.30 18.93
CA GLY A 714 16.59 45.12 18.81
C GLY A 714 15.76 44.91 17.54
N ARG A 715 15.99 43.83 16.78
CA ARG A 715 15.31 43.53 15.51
C ARG A 715 14.89 42.06 15.42
N CYS A 716 13.73 41.73 14.80
CA CYS A 716 13.45 40.33 14.40
C CYS A 716 14.29 40.00 13.17
N VAL A 717 14.89 38.81 13.19
CA VAL A 717 15.66 38.27 12.08
C VAL A 717 15.33 36.79 11.90
N VAL A 718 15.57 36.25 10.70
CA VAL A 718 15.34 34.82 10.42
C VAL A 718 16.64 34.05 10.54
N PHE A 719 16.71 33.10 11.46
CA PHE A 719 17.82 32.16 11.57
C PHE A 719 17.55 30.91 10.75
N ILE A 720 18.56 30.40 10.05
CA ILE A 720 18.53 29.08 9.38
C ILE A 720 19.78 28.28 9.71
N CYS A 721 19.66 26.95 9.77
CA CYS A 721 20.80 26.05 9.94
C CYS A 721 20.65 24.73 9.19
N GLY A 722 21.78 24.22 8.69
CA GLY A 722 21.92 22.93 8.04
C GLY A 722 21.05 22.73 6.80
N GLY A 723 20.55 21.51 6.59
CA GLY A 723 19.80 21.08 5.42
C GLY A 723 20.65 20.27 4.42
N ILE A 724 20.03 19.90 3.30
CA ILE A 724 20.70 19.24 2.17
C ILE A 724 20.85 20.27 1.06
N GLY A 725 22.06 20.44 0.52
CA GLY A 725 22.28 21.37 -0.56
C GLY A 725 23.55 21.11 -1.35
N LEU A 726 23.89 22.03 -2.26
CA LEU A 726 25.02 21.88 -3.18
C LEU A 726 26.35 22.27 -2.51
N GLU A 727 27.41 21.52 -2.83
CA GLU A 727 28.77 21.85 -2.40
C GLU A 727 29.24 23.18 -3.00
N THR A 728 29.03 23.37 -4.31
CA THR A 728 29.37 24.61 -5.02
C THR A 728 28.14 25.50 -5.23
N ALA A 729 28.37 26.81 -5.38
CA ALA A 729 27.30 27.80 -5.60
C ALA A 729 26.62 27.70 -6.98
N ASP A 730 27.12 26.80 -7.87
CA ASP A 730 26.71 26.67 -9.26
C ASP A 730 25.39 25.88 -9.41
N GLY A 731 24.30 26.44 -8.90
CA GLY A 731 22.93 26.38 -9.41
C GLY A 731 22.18 25.05 -9.63
N LYS A 732 22.81 23.88 -9.83
CA LYS A 732 22.13 22.57 -10.00
C LYS A 732 23.08 21.41 -9.65
N ALA A 733 22.58 20.39 -8.95
CA ALA A 733 23.33 19.15 -8.78
C ALA A 733 23.42 18.45 -10.14
N LYS A 734 24.64 18.19 -10.60
CA LYS A 734 24.88 17.41 -11.83
C LYS A 734 24.78 15.90 -11.56
N ASN A 735 25.00 15.51 -10.31
CA ASN A 735 24.99 14.13 -9.82
C ASN A 735 24.70 14.13 -8.31
N PRO A 736 24.35 12.98 -7.71
CA PRO A 736 24.10 12.88 -6.26
C PRO A 736 25.31 13.26 -5.40
N GLN A 737 26.54 13.07 -5.90
CA GLN A 737 27.79 13.46 -5.23
C GLN A 737 27.91 14.98 -5.02
N SER A 738 27.11 15.77 -5.75
CA SER A 738 27.07 17.23 -5.61
C SER A 738 26.29 17.69 -4.36
N LEU A 739 25.50 16.80 -3.74
CA LEU A 739 24.71 17.12 -2.54
C LEU A 739 25.47 16.77 -1.25
N LYS A 740 25.41 17.66 -0.27
CA LYS A 740 25.94 17.46 1.08
C LYS A 740 24.93 17.87 2.14
N VAL A 741 25.03 17.22 3.29
CA VAL A 741 24.40 17.70 4.52
C VAL A 741 25.22 18.90 5.00
N MET A 742 24.54 20.00 5.28
CA MET A 742 25.17 21.27 5.65
C MET A 742 25.23 21.43 7.17
N ASP A 743 26.22 22.18 7.63
CA ASP A 743 26.43 22.60 9.01
C ASP A 743 26.37 24.13 9.17
N ASP A 744 26.38 24.90 8.09
CA ASP A 744 26.42 26.36 8.13
C ASP A 744 25.12 26.98 8.69
N CYS A 745 25.29 28.09 9.40
CA CYS A 745 24.22 28.84 10.07
C CYS A 745 24.21 30.29 9.59
N TRP A 746 23.03 30.79 9.29
CA TRP A 746 22.84 32.11 8.70
C TRP A 746 21.71 32.86 9.36
N ILE A 747 21.85 34.19 9.38
CA ILE A 747 20.81 35.12 9.78
C ILE A 747 20.44 35.98 8.59
N LEU A 748 19.14 36.09 8.29
CA LEU A 748 18.58 37.07 7.38
C LEU A 748 18.00 38.23 8.17
N ASP A 749 18.58 39.39 7.97
CA ASP A 749 17.93 40.65 8.28
C ASP A 749 17.05 41.02 7.08
N TYR A 750 15.75 40.74 7.16
CA TYR A 750 14.82 40.91 6.04
C TYR A 750 14.49 42.38 5.77
N GLN A 751 14.61 43.25 6.78
CA GLN A 751 14.42 44.70 6.64
C GLN A 751 15.57 45.32 5.87
N PHE A 752 16.81 44.89 6.16
CA PHE A 752 18.01 45.32 5.43
C PHE A 752 18.32 44.46 4.20
N GLN A 753 17.53 43.40 3.96
CA GLN A 753 17.69 42.44 2.87
C GLN A 753 19.11 41.83 2.81
N GLU A 754 19.68 41.51 3.98
CA GLU A 754 21.08 41.05 4.11
C GLU A 754 21.15 39.68 4.80
N TRP A 755 21.89 38.75 4.18
CA TRP A 755 22.30 37.50 4.82
C TRP A 755 23.67 37.65 5.47
N LYS A 756 23.80 37.11 6.68
CA LYS A 756 25.06 37.01 7.42
C LYS A 756 25.28 35.59 7.92
N GLN A 757 26.41 34.98 7.57
CA GLN A 757 26.82 33.72 8.18
C GLN A 757 27.28 34.00 9.61
N VAL A 758 26.80 33.21 10.58
CA VAL A 758 27.05 33.46 12.01
C VAL A 758 27.88 32.37 12.68
N ALA A 759 27.74 31.12 12.26
CA ALA A 759 28.48 29.99 12.79
C ALA A 759 28.37 28.77 11.86
N ASN A 760 29.08 27.70 12.22
CA ASN A 760 28.78 26.34 11.75
C ASN A 760 28.38 25.50 12.97
N MET A 761 27.39 24.63 12.79
CA MET A 761 26.97 23.65 13.79
C MET A 761 28.11 22.68 14.09
N PRO A 762 28.16 22.08 15.30
CA PRO A 762 29.14 21.05 15.64
C PRO A 762 29.04 19.80 14.77
N VAL A 763 27.86 19.58 14.17
CA VAL A 763 27.55 18.47 13.27
C VAL A 763 26.74 19.00 12.09
N SER A 764 26.93 18.42 10.91
CA SER A 764 26.04 18.67 9.78
C SER A 764 24.71 17.98 10.06
N LEU A 765 23.57 18.62 9.78
CA LEU A 765 22.25 18.02 10.03
C LEU A 765 21.25 18.38 8.92
N HIS A 766 20.35 17.46 8.61
CA HIS A 766 19.13 17.76 7.85
C HIS A 766 17.89 17.11 8.48
N SER A 767 16.72 17.58 8.09
CA SER A 767 15.43 17.13 8.62
C SER A 767 15.31 17.28 10.16
N HIS A 768 16.14 18.14 10.76
CA HIS A 768 16.12 18.55 12.15
C HIS A 768 15.15 19.72 12.36
N ARG A 769 15.01 20.17 13.61
CA ARG A 769 14.25 21.39 13.95
C ARG A 769 15.07 22.32 14.85
N CYS A 770 14.69 23.59 14.84
CA CYS A 770 15.22 24.58 15.75
C CYS A 770 14.12 25.47 16.31
N ALA A 771 14.36 26.03 17.50
CA ALA A 771 13.48 26.98 18.15
C ALA A 771 14.32 28.01 18.94
N TYR A 772 13.80 29.23 19.10
CA TYR A 772 14.49 30.31 19.79
C TYR A 772 13.91 30.51 21.20
N VAL A 773 14.78 30.51 22.21
CA VAL A 773 14.45 30.75 23.62
C VAL A 773 14.88 32.18 23.96
N ALA A 774 13.90 33.05 24.19
CA ALA A 774 14.12 34.50 24.30
C ALA A 774 14.86 34.89 25.60
N SER A 775 14.47 34.36 26.76
CA SER A 775 15.07 34.73 28.06
C SER A 775 16.59 34.62 28.14
N ASN A 776 17.20 33.71 27.39
CA ASN A 776 18.64 33.51 27.38
C ASN A 776 19.29 33.70 26.00
N GLY A 777 18.54 34.20 25.02
CA GLY A 777 19.03 34.47 23.67
C GLY A 777 19.67 33.25 23.01
N THR A 778 19.00 32.10 23.04
CA THR A 778 19.57 30.84 22.54
C THR A 778 18.69 30.17 21.51
N VAL A 779 19.28 29.75 20.39
CA VAL A 779 18.63 28.83 19.44
C VAL A 779 18.95 27.40 19.83
N VAL A 780 17.92 26.59 20.06
CA VAL A 780 18.04 25.15 20.31
C VAL A 780 17.87 24.40 19.00
N VAL A 781 18.75 23.46 18.71
CA VAL A 781 18.68 22.53 17.57
C VAL A 781 18.53 21.11 18.08
N VAL A 782 17.62 20.37 17.44
CA VAL A 782 17.18 19.05 17.88
C VAL A 782 17.04 18.07 16.71
N GLY A 783 17.50 16.83 16.94
CA GLY A 783 17.26 15.68 16.07
C GLY A 783 17.86 15.81 14.67
N GLY A 784 17.30 15.08 13.72
CA GLY A 784 17.77 15.06 12.33
C GLY A 784 18.75 13.95 12.00
N LEU A 785 19.26 14.01 10.78
CA LEU A 785 20.24 13.06 10.24
C LEU A 785 21.55 13.77 9.89
N GLU A 786 22.67 13.21 10.35
CA GLU A 786 24.03 13.75 10.13
C GLU A 786 24.60 13.42 8.74
N SER A 787 24.15 12.31 8.19
CA SER A 787 24.41 11.88 6.82
C SER A 787 23.08 11.71 6.10
N LEU A 788 23.11 11.57 4.77
CA LEU A 788 21.89 11.51 3.97
C LEU A 788 20.89 10.45 4.47
N ASP A 789 21.32 9.27 4.97
CA ASP A 789 20.40 8.17 5.28
C ASP A 789 20.80 7.24 6.45
N ASP A 790 21.69 7.64 7.37
CA ASP A 790 22.33 6.65 8.27
C ASP A 790 22.58 7.08 9.73
N ARG A 791 22.83 8.36 10.02
CA ARG A 791 23.21 8.78 11.38
C ARG A 791 22.18 9.68 12.03
N PHE A 792 21.35 9.12 12.91
CA PHE A 792 20.41 9.89 13.75
C PHE A 792 21.19 10.74 14.76
N SER A 793 20.80 12.00 14.90
CA SER A 793 21.33 12.84 15.97
C SER A 793 20.52 12.63 17.24
N SER A 794 21.24 12.32 18.32
CA SER A 794 20.68 12.12 19.65
C SER A 794 20.98 13.26 20.61
N ALA A 795 21.41 14.42 20.10
CA ALA A 795 21.89 15.52 20.92
C ALA A 795 21.05 16.79 20.77
N LEU A 796 21.02 17.56 21.86
CA LEU A 796 20.52 18.94 21.88
C LEU A 796 21.70 19.91 21.78
N TYR A 797 21.67 20.75 20.75
CA TYR A 797 22.67 21.78 20.52
C TYR A 797 22.08 23.16 20.81
N PHE A 798 22.85 24.00 21.48
CA PHE A 798 22.45 25.34 21.90
C PHE A 798 23.40 26.36 21.28
N PHE A 799 22.85 27.28 20.49
CA PHE A 799 23.56 28.38 19.87
C PHE A 799 23.22 29.70 20.56
N SER A 800 24.20 30.31 21.21
CA SER A 800 24.04 31.62 21.85
C SER A 800 24.11 32.72 20.79
N THR A 801 23.04 33.50 20.64
CA THR A 801 23.00 34.63 19.69
C THR A 801 23.88 35.81 20.11
N VAL A 802 24.31 35.83 21.38
CA VAL A 802 25.19 36.86 21.95
C VAL A 802 26.66 36.54 21.65
N SER A 803 27.09 35.31 21.92
CA SER A 803 28.49 34.89 21.75
C SER A 803 28.80 34.27 20.39
N ASN A 804 27.77 33.91 19.61
CA ASN A 804 27.87 33.10 18.39
C ASN A 804 28.58 31.74 18.61
N CYS A 805 28.48 31.19 19.81
CA CYS A 805 29.09 29.92 20.19
C CYS A 805 28.06 28.81 20.33
N TRP A 806 28.46 27.59 19.97
CA TRP A 806 27.69 26.36 20.17
C TRP A 806 28.09 25.67 21.47
N THR A 807 27.09 25.11 22.15
CA THR A 807 27.28 24.17 23.25
C THR A 807 26.40 22.93 23.03
N MET A 808 26.95 21.74 23.25
CA MET A 808 26.18 20.50 23.33
C MET A 808 25.93 20.22 24.81
N LYS A 809 24.66 20.29 25.25
CA LYS A 809 24.34 20.08 26.67
C LYS A 809 23.95 18.64 26.99
N TRP A 810 23.16 18.01 26.12
CA TRP A 810 22.49 16.75 26.43
C TRP A 810 22.61 15.75 25.28
N ARG A 811 22.67 14.46 25.63
CA ARG A 811 22.44 13.33 24.73
C ARG A 811 21.26 12.51 25.26
N TRP A 812 20.37 12.12 24.37
CA TRP A 812 19.16 11.37 24.69
C TRP A 812 19.34 9.87 24.58
N SER A 813 18.36 9.16 25.13
CA SER A 813 18.13 7.76 24.80
C SER A 813 17.54 7.63 23.38
N PRO A 814 17.78 6.50 22.69
CA PRO A 814 17.24 6.23 21.35
C PRO A 814 15.73 6.45 21.17
N SER A 815 14.95 6.41 22.25
CA SER A 815 13.51 6.65 22.28
C SER A 815 13.07 8.08 21.90
N VAL A 816 13.97 9.07 22.01
CA VAL A 816 13.66 10.48 21.66
C VAL A 816 14.24 10.84 20.29
N ASP A 817 15.31 10.17 19.86
CA ASP A 817 15.97 10.37 18.58
C ASP A 817 14.99 10.26 17.43
N ARG A 818 14.92 11.29 16.59
CA ARG A 818 13.99 11.34 15.46
C ARG A 818 14.42 12.36 14.41
N TYR A 819 13.92 12.21 13.20
CA TYR A 819 13.99 13.23 12.15
C TYR A 819 12.65 13.31 11.40
N GLY A 820 12.46 14.38 10.61
CA GLY A 820 11.23 14.55 9.84
C GLY A 820 10.00 14.86 10.70
N PHE A 821 10.22 15.30 11.94
CA PHE A 821 9.23 15.72 12.93
C PHE A 821 9.04 17.24 12.91
N THR A 822 8.11 17.75 13.70
CA THR A 822 7.93 19.18 13.99
C THR A 822 8.16 19.47 15.47
N ALA A 823 8.56 20.70 15.81
CA ALA A 823 8.92 21.07 17.17
C ALA A 823 8.34 22.43 17.54
N HIS A 824 7.80 22.54 18.76
CA HIS A 824 7.22 23.77 19.30
C HIS A 824 7.71 24.02 20.72
N LEU A 825 8.00 25.27 21.06
CA LEU A 825 8.27 25.65 22.45
C LEU A 825 6.94 25.75 23.21
N ILE A 826 6.94 25.25 24.45
CA ILE A 826 5.88 25.48 25.43
C ILE A 826 6.52 26.26 26.57
N GLY A 827 6.16 27.53 26.72
CA GLY A 827 6.91 28.47 27.55
C GLY A 827 8.35 28.61 27.04
N GLU A 828 9.32 28.59 27.94
CA GLU A 828 10.75 28.73 27.62
C GLU A 828 11.60 27.52 28.03
N GLU A 829 10.99 26.51 28.65
CA GLU A 829 11.70 25.39 29.27
C GLU A 829 11.43 24.04 28.58
N MET A 830 10.38 23.95 27.76
CA MET A 830 9.88 22.70 27.21
C MET A 830 9.77 22.74 25.69
N LEU A 831 10.13 21.62 25.06
CA LEU A 831 10.03 21.41 23.62
C LEU A 831 9.06 20.26 23.34
N LEU A 832 7.99 20.55 22.62
CA LEU A 832 7.02 19.59 22.12
C LEU A 832 7.45 19.09 20.74
N LEU A 833 7.82 17.83 20.63
CA LEU A 833 8.17 17.12 19.40
C LEU A 833 6.95 16.37 18.88
N VAL A 834 6.67 16.47 17.58
CA VAL A 834 5.49 15.88 16.95
C VAL A 834 5.90 15.08 15.70
N GLY A 835 5.61 13.79 15.75
CA GLY A 835 5.85 12.77 14.73
C GLY A 835 7.33 12.50 14.44
N GLY A 836 7.62 12.23 13.17
CA GLY A 836 8.93 11.84 12.67
C GLY A 836 9.13 10.33 12.63
N VAL A 837 10.36 9.93 12.30
CA VAL A 837 10.79 8.53 12.28
C VAL A 837 12.10 8.40 13.05
N ASN A 838 12.29 7.27 13.73
CA ASN A 838 13.54 6.90 14.39
C ASN A 838 14.11 5.60 13.78
N ARG A 839 15.24 5.11 14.30
CA ARG A 839 15.91 3.93 13.73
C ARG A 839 15.06 2.66 13.82
N ASP A 840 14.35 2.51 14.93
CA ASP A 840 13.70 1.26 15.32
C ASP A 840 12.17 1.31 15.20
N HIS A 841 11.59 2.43 14.71
CA HIS A 841 10.18 2.82 14.47
C HIS A 841 9.19 2.56 15.61
N GLY A 842 9.14 1.36 16.17
CA GLY A 842 8.30 0.96 17.30
C GLY A 842 8.59 1.71 18.60
N GLU A 843 9.71 2.44 18.68
CA GLU A 843 10.04 3.33 19.81
C GLU A 843 9.70 4.81 19.54
N CYS A 844 9.30 5.17 18.32
CA CYS A 844 8.97 6.56 17.98
C CYS A 844 7.54 6.85 18.42
N HIS A 845 7.37 7.54 19.54
CA HIS A 845 6.07 8.02 19.97
C HIS A 845 5.64 9.25 19.16
N ASP A 846 4.37 9.27 18.72
CA ASP A 846 3.79 10.32 17.87
C ASP A 846 3.98 11.72 18.46
N VAL A 847 4.04 11.88 19.79
CA VAL A 847 4.37 13.15 20.45
C VAL A 847 5.29 12.91 21.65
N ALA A 848 6.26 13.79 21.85
CA ALA A 848 7.13 13.80 23.02
C ALA A 848 7.35 15.23 23.55
N LEU A 849 7.41 15.38 24.87
CA LEU A 849 7.81 16.60 25.56
C LEU A 849 9.24 16.45 26.05
N VAL A 850 10.07 17.45 25.83
CA VAL A 850 11.47 17.44 26.26
C VAL A 850 11.79 18.69 27.07
N SER A 851 12.30 18.50 28.28
CA SER A 851 12.84 19.56 29.13
C SER A 851 14.19 20.03 28.58
N LEU A 852 14.33 21.34 28.41
CA LEU A 852 15.59 21.98 28.02
C LEU A 852 16.56 22.10 29.20
N ASN A 853 16.03 22.09 30.42
CA ASN A 853 16.78 22.29 31.66
C ASN A 853 17.62 21.08 32.05
N ASP A 854 17.08 19.87 31.88
CA ASP A 854 17.75 18.61 32.28
C ASP A 854 17.75 17.53 31.19
N GLY A 855 17.21 17.83 30.01
CA GLY A 855 17.18 16.93 28.87
C GLY A 855 16.22 15.76 29.01
N LYS A 856 15.45 15.67 30.11
CA LYS A 856 14.48 14.59 30.31
C LYS A 856 13.33 14.71 29.32
N ALA A 857 12.86 13.57 28.84
CA ALA A 857 11.75 13.50 27.91
C ALA A 857 10.60 12.66 28.48
N ILE A 858 9.37 13.11 28.22
CA ILE A 858 8.14 12.34 28.44
C ILE A 858 7.49 12.10 27.09
N CYS A 859 7.20 10.84 26.79
CA CYS A 859 6.47 10.48 25.57
C CYS A 859 4.97 10.44 25.84
N LEU A 860 4.20 11.10 24.98
CA LEU A 860 2.74 11.17 25.07
C LEU A 860 2.13 10.11 24.16
N ALA A 861 1.22 9.32 24.70
CA ALA A 861 0.43 8.38 23.91
C ALA A 861 -0.82 9.10 23.40
N ILE A 862 -0.95 9.23 22.08
CA ILE A 862 -2.14 9.83 21.48
C ILE A 862 -3.20 8.75 21.29
N GLU A 863 -4.39 8.99 21.86
CA GLU A 863 -5.57 8.18 21.60
C GLU A 863 -6.50 8.96 20.67
N LEU A 864 -6.70 8.46 19.46
CA LEU A 864 -7.59 9.07 18.47
C LEU A 864 -9.05 8.74 18.84
N GLU A 865 -9.82 9.72 19.33
CA GLU A 865 -11.26 9.55 19.55
C GLU A 865 -12.03 9.79 18.24
N VAL A 866 -11.99 8.82 17.31
CA VAL A 866 -12.75 8.93 16.06
C VAL A 866 -14.18 8.41 16.24
N LYS A 867 -15.07 9.26 16.78
CA LYS A 867 -16.53 9.03 16.75
C LYS A 867 -17.14 9.59 15.47
N VAL A 868 -16.94 8.96 14.30
CA VAL A 868 -17.71 9.30 13.09
C VAL A 868 -18.11 8.02 12.33
N GLU A 869 -19.42 7.73 12.27
CA GLU A 869 -20.04 6.55 11.64
C GLU A 869 -19.89 6.43 10.10
N ARG A 870 -18.97 7.17 9.45
CA ARG A 870 -18.82 7.14 7.98
C ARG A 870 -17.38 7.25 7.46
N VAL A 871 -16.36 7.24 8.32
CA VAL A 871 -14.96 7.17 7.89
C VAL A 871 -14.42 5.83 8.34
N ALA A 872 -13.88 5.03 7.41
CA ALA A 872 -13.13 3.85 7.77
C ALA A 872 -11.87 4.27 8.56
N THR A 873 -11.96 4.20 9.90
CA THR A 873 -10.92 4.07 10.93
C THR A 873 -9.51 4.67 10.73
N ASP A 874 -9.13 5.60 11.62
CA ASP A 874 -7.84 5.63 12.34
C ASP A 874 -6.48 5.72 11.59
N GLY A 875 -6.41 6.23 10.35
CA GLY A 875 -5.18 6.20 9.53
C GLY A 875 -4.48 7.55 9.30
N PHE A 876 -3.96 8.21 10.34
CA PHE A 876 -3.12 9.41 10.17
C PHE A 876 -1.63 9.05 10.19
N MET A 877 -0.85 9.59 9.25
CA MET A 877 0.59 9.33 9.16
C MET A 877 1.39 10.52 9.69
N PHE A 878 2.12 10.32 10.79
CA PHE A 878 2.92 11.36 11.47
C PHE A 878 4.29 11.63 10.81
N VAL A 879 4.37 11.54 9.48
CA VAL A 879 5.60 11.77 8.70
C VAL A 879 5.33 12.71 7.53
N ASN A 880 6.31 13.54 7.19
CA ASN A 880 6.19 14.60 6.18
C ASN A 880 5.01 15.57 6.39
N HIS A 881 4.42 15.56 7.59
CA HIS A 881 3.40 16.48 8.05
C HIS A 881 4.05 17.80 8.46
N ASP A 882 3.23 18.80 8.73
CA ASP A 882 3.63 19.96 9.50
C ASP A 882 2.62 20.21 10.63
N SER A 883 2.97 21.01 11.63
CA SER A 883 2.08 21.28 12.75
C SER A 883 2.19 22.71 13.24
N VAL A 884 1.14 23.21 13.86
CA VAL A 884 1.08 24.54 14.50
C VAL A 884 0.56 24.41 15.91
N LEU A 885 1.19 25.14 16.83
CA LEU A 885 0.74 25.28 18.20
C LEU A 885 0.05 26.64 18.36
N ILE A 886 -1.20 26.64 18.84
CA ILE A 886 -2.01 27.84 19.05
C ILE A 886 -2.35 27.94 20.53
N GLN A 887 -2.15 29.13 21.10
CA GLN A 887 -2.53 29.42 22.47
C GLN A 887 -4.06 29.53 22.60
N ASN A 888 -4.64 28.89 23.62
CA ASN A 888 -6.07 28.94 23.88
C ASN A 888 -6.34 29.12 25.39
N GLY A 889 -6.54 30.37 25.81
CA GLY A 889 -6.59 30.72 27.23
C GLY A 889 -5.27 30.35 27.93
N ASP A 890 -5.36 29.59 29.01
CA ASP A 890 -4.20 29.08 29.76
C ASP A 890 -3.61 27.78 29.16
N GLY A 891 -4.25 27.20 28.14
CA GLY A 891 -3.83 25.95 27.50
C GLY A 891 -3.26 26.13 26.08
N HIS A 892 -2.92 25.01 25.45
CA HIS A 892 -2.43 24.98 24.07
C HIS A 892 -3.25 24.00 23.23
N ILE A 893 -3.47 24.35 21.96
CA ILE A 893 -4.05 23.45 20.96
C ILE A 893 -2.99 23.20 19.89
N LEU A 894 -2.67 21.92 19.68
CA LEU A 894 -1.80 21.47 18.60
C LEU A 894 -2.64 21.04 17.41
N TYR A 895 -2.38 21.61 16.24
CA TYR A 895 -2.93 21.13 14.98
C TYR A 895 -1.85 20.46 14.15
N ILE A 896 -2.18 19.31 13.55
CA ILE A 896 -1.28 18.53 12.70
C ILE A 896 -1.92 18.38 11.34
N LEU A 897 -1.20 18.81 10.30
CA LEU A 897 -1.73 19.01 8.95
C LEU A 897 -0.84 18.36 7.90
N GLY A 898 -1.49 17.87 6.83
CA GLY A 898 -0.80 17.16 5.77
C GLY A 898 -0.07 15.91 6.28
N GLY A 899 0.87 15.42 5.49
CA GLY A 899 1.64 14.21 5.82
C GLY A 899 1.24 13.01 4.96
N GLY A 900 2.06 11.96 5.06
CA GLY A 900 2.02 10.79 4.19
C GLY A 900 3.27 10.64 3.31
N GLY A 901 3.13 9.92 2.20
CA GLY A 901 4.20 9.69 1.24
C GLY A 901 3.93 8.50 0.31
N ASN A 902 4.93 8.12 -0.48
CA ASN A 902 4.88 6.89 -1.26
C ASN A 902 5.22 5.71 -0.35
N CYS A 903 4.23 4.90 -0.03
CA CYS A 903 4.35 3.74 0.86
C CYS A 903 4.99 2.57 0.10
N PHE A 904 6.27 2.70 -0.24
CA PHE A 904 7.04 1.68 -0.98
C PHE A 904 6.37 1.33 -2.32
N SER A 905 5.97 0.07 -2.52
CA SER A 905 5.28 -0.41 -3.72
C SER A 905 3.76 -0.46 -3.57
N PHE A 906 3.21 -0.02 -2.43
CA PHE A 906 1.79 -0.19 -2.11
C PHE A 906 0.90 0.92 -2.70
N GLY A 907 1.48 2.10 -2.93
CA GLY A 907 0.79 3.28 -3.45
C GLY A 907 1.21 4.54 -2.71
N THR A 908 0.52 5.65 -3.00
CA THR A 908 0.70 6.91 -2.28
C THR A 908 -0.42 7.08 -1.25
N LEU A 909 -0.04 7.32 0.00
CA LEU A 909 -0.96 7.72 1.06
C LEU A 909 -0.75 9.21 1.37
N LEU A 910 -1.83 9.98 1.44
CA LEU A 910 -1.83 11.38 1.87
C LEU A 910 -2.86 11.51 3.00
N ASN A 911 -2.51 12.21 4.09
CA ASN A 911 -3.45 12.44 5.17
C ASN A 911 -4.65 13.27 4.67
N HIS A 912 -5.85 12.80 4.98
CA HIS A 912 -7.12 13.41 4.54
C HIS A 912 -7.71 14.39 5.55
N HIS A 913 -7.22 14.34 6.79
CA HIS A 913 -7.79 15.04 7.92
C HIS A 913 -6.76 15.95 8.56
N ILE A 914 -7.23 16.99 9.24
CA ILE A 914 -6.42 17.76 10.18
C ILE A 914 -6.67 17.17 11.57
N LEU A 915 -5.60 16.83 12.29
CA LEU A 915 -5.73 16.42 13.68
C LEU A 915 -5.61 17.64 14.59
N ARG A 916 -6.50 17.70 15.57
CA ARG A 916 -6.48 18.64 16.68
C ARG A 916 -6.21 17.87 17.96
N ILE A 917 -5.26 18.36 18.75
CA ILE A 917 -4.91 17.79 20.05
C ILE A 917 -4.98 18.91 21.07
N ASP A 918 -5.91 18.80 22.01
CA ASP A 918 -6.02 19.74 23.12
C ASP A 918 -4.99 19.33 24.18
N LEU A 919 -3.94 20.13 24.35
CA LEU A 919 -2.91 19.87 25.34
C LEU A 919 -3.34 20.50 26.67
N PRO A 920 -3.40 19.73 27.77
CA PRO A 920 -3.69 20.28 29.08
C PRO A 920 -2.62 21.31 29.48
N MET A 921 -2.86 22.05 30.56
CA MET A 921 -1.78 22.81 31.21
C MET A 921 -0.68 21.83 31.62
N LEU A 922 0.43 21.87 30.89
CA LEU A 922 1.62 21.08 31.16
C LEU A 922 2.49 21.86 32.14
N SER A 923 2.19 21.79 33.44
CA SER A 923 3.12 22.19 34.49
C SER A 923 3.99 20.99 34.85
N PHE A 924 5.30 21.10 34.67
CA PHE A 924 6.27 20.08 35.05
C PHE A 924 6.76 20.27 36.48
#